data_AF-W2BXH4-F1
#
_entry.id   AF-W2BXH4-F1
#
_cell.length_a   1.000
_cell.length_b   1.000
_cell.length_c   1.000
_cell.angle_alpha   90.00
_cell.angle_beta   90.00
_cell.angle_gamma   90.00
#
_symmetry.space_group_name_H-M   'P 1'
#
loop_
_entity.id
_entity.type
_entity.pdbx_description
1 polymer ?
#
loop_
_entity_poly.entity_id
_entity_poly.type
_entity_poly.pdbx_seq_one_letter_code
_entity_poly.pdbx_strand_id
1 'polypeptide(L)'
;MKADFKATEKRILVLVLIISLVSLFALASSFAESENFKGTGKNYKTNAEKAGQSKDEHKETVYIMQDSKGSEYKRIVSHDNKLYYKGFEDAQIPVTMKVSYTLNGEPIEAKKLAGKDGDVNIRIEYKNHIKSGNVYVPFMVMTGMILDGDKFSNVKIDSGRVIDDGDKKMVAGFAFPGMNESIGLKSKGLDFPGEVNIKARVKDFELDEVYSMVSTDLFKNIDMSKVNTMEGLQNKLSQLEKGTDQLLQGSSKLAKGNLQMAKGASKLTEAGRKISKATKQVADGNKTLNEKAPGLSSGIGKLQQGSQKLYEGNSGLLTGLKRLLGTSPNAENKRGSGLKALEAGADRAEAGSEKLFDGIKSLDGGLSKLTQNNDALKNGLAQMIGGIEASCAKQKNLIPTLDNGIAQADKSVKALEAAGQTGTRDYIEAVNKRAELMAQKKVITQSVKESEKLIGGLKTYQKNISGYMDGVAAIKDGIDKNGLVKGADSLASGNKALAAGTKAASSAVKSELIPGAGKLVQGSKELNAGIIALQGGSKTLVKGIRRLNSGSMKLYKGTIVFFGKEGELAEGALKLAEGSKALNQGISRMVDTLKSEIARLDAKGIEKAVNNAKALQKAAEQYNSFEDSGNYDKLTFIYKMDEIKK
;
A
#
# COMPACT_ATOMS: atom_id res chain seq x y z
N MET A 1 -31.99 -3.79 -24.62
CA MET A 1 -30.61 -4.23 -24.94
C MET A 1 -30.22 -5.59 -24.34
N LYS A 2 -30.03 -5.78 -23.01
CA LYS A 2 -29.73 -7.13 -22.44
C LYS A 2 -30.89 -8.14 -22.56
N ALA A 3 -32.14 -7.67 -22.55
CA ALA A 3 -33.32 -8.53 -22.73
C ALA A 3 -33.51 -8.97 -24.19
N ASP A 4 -33.33 -8.05 -25.16
CA ASP A 4 -33.42 -8.36 -26.60
C ASP A 4 -32.34 -9.33 -27.07
N PHE A 5 -31.13 -9.22 -26.52
CA PHE A 5 -30.03 -10.15 -26.84
C PHE A 5 -30.35 -11.58 -26.39
N LYS A 6 -30.92 -11.75 -25.18
CA LYS A 6 -31.34 -13.07 -24.66
C LYS A 6 -32.47 -13.70 -25.48
N ALA A 7 -33.44 -12.91 -25.94
CA ALA A 7 -34.54 -13.40 -26.77
C ALA A 7 -34.04 -13.84 -28.16
N THR A 8 -33.09 -13.09 -28.73
CA THR A 8 -32.46 -13.40 -30.03
C THR A 8 -31.58 -14.65 -29.93
N GLU A 9 -30.81 -14.80 -28.85
CA GLU A 9 -29.99 -15.99 -28.57
C GLU A 9 -30.83 -17.26 -28.40
N LYS A 10 -31.98 -17.17 -27.71
CA LYS A 10 -32.96 -18.28 -27.59
C LYS A 10 -33.48 -18.75 -28.95
N ARG A 11 -33.89 -17.82 -29.83
CA ARG A 11 -34.40 -18.11 -31.18
C ARG A 11 -33.33 -18.76 -32.07
N ILE A 12 -32.10 -18.22 -32.04
CA ILE A 12 -30.96 -18.80 -32.75
C ILE A 12 -30.67 -20.22 -32.25
N LEU A 13 -30.75 -20.46 -30.93
CA LEU A 13 -30.50 -21.78 -30.37
C LEU A 13 -31.51 -22.84 -30.84
N VAL A 14 -32.81 -22.51 -30.91
CA VAL A 14 -33.86 -23.44 -31.40
C VAL A 14 -33.66 -23.77 -32.88
N LEU A 15 -33.40 -22.74 -33.69
CA LEU A 15 -33.10 -22.91 -35.11
C LEU A 15 -31.82 -23.72 -35.31
N VAL A 16 -30.74 -23.45 -34.57
CA VAL A 16 -29.51 -24.23 -34.60
C VAL A 16 -29.76 -25.67 -34.12
N LEU A 17 -30.63 -25.90 -33.15
CA LEU A 17 -30.95 -27.25 -32.65
C LEU A 17 -31.76 -28.05 -33.67
N ILE A 18 -32.75 -27.43 -34.32
CA ILE A 18 -33.52 -28.03 -35.42
C ILE A 18 -32.60 -28.27 -36.62
N ILE A 19 -31.79 -27.29 -37.02
CA ILE A 19 -30.82 -27.43 -38.11
C ILE A 19 -29.79 -28.50 -37.76
N SER A 20 -29.30 -28.57 -36.53
CA SER A 20 -28.32 -29.58 -36.09
C SER A 20 -28.92 -30.98 -36.01
N LEU A 21 -30.18 -31.12 -35.60
CA LEU A 21 -30.92 -32.39 -35.64
C LEU A 21 -31.17 -32.83 -37.09
N VAL A 22 -31.63 -31.91 -37.95
CA VAL A 22 -31.79 -32.14 -39.40
C VAL A 22 -30.45 -32.47 -40.04
N SER A 23 -29.36 -31.82 -39.62
CA SER A 23 -28.00 -32.10 -40.08
C SER A 23 -27.54 -33.46 -39.58
N LEU A 24 -27.87 -33.87 -38.35
CA LEU A 24 -27.58 -35.21 -37.84
C LEU A 24 -28.33 -36.29 -38.63
N PHE A 25 -29.59 -36.05 -39.00
CA PHE A 25 -30.39 -36.97 -39.82
C PHE A 25 -29.96 -36.96 -41.30
N ALA A 26 -29.60 -35.80 -41.86
CA ALA A 26 -29.03 -35.68 -43.20
C ALA A 26 -27.62 -36.30 -43.29
N LEU A 27 -26.83 -36.17 -42.22
CA LEU A 27 -25.57 -36.89 -42.06
C LEU A 27 -25.82 -38.39 -42.01
N ALA A 28 -26.84 -38.89 -41.29
CA ALA A 28 -27.17 -40.31 -41.29
C ALA A 28 -27.51 -40.85 -42.69
N SER A 29 -28.19 -40.07 -43.55
CA SER A 29 -28.40 -40.42 -44.96
C SER A 29 -27.14 -40.34 -45.83
N SER A 30 -26.27 -39.34 -45.63
CA SER A 30 -25.01 -39.22 -46.39
C SER A 30 -23.93 -40.20 -45.94
N PHE A 31 -24.01 -40.70 -44.70
CA PHE A 31 -23.09 -41.72 -44.16
C PHE A 31 -23.37 -43.11 -44.75
N ALA A 32 -24.61 -43.38 -45.19
CA ALA A 32 -24.97 -44.65 -45.84
C ALA A 32 -24.30 -44.84 -47.21
N GLU A 33 -23.87 -43.76 -47.87
CA GLU A 33 -23.17 -43.80 -49.16
C GLU A 33 -21.63 -43.79 -49.04
N SER A 34 -21.07 -43.56 -47.84
CA SER A 34 -19.61 -43.48 -47.68
C SER A 34 -19.00 -44.80 -47.20
N GLU A 35 -18.65 -45.69 -48.15
CA GLU A 35 -17.61 -46.69 -47.90
C GLU A 35 -16.27 -45.97 -47.75
N ASN A 36 -15.85 -45.73 -46.50
CA ASN A 36 -14.46 -45.59 -46.01
C ASN A 36 -14.35 -44.49 -44.93
N PHE A 37 -14.39 -44.90 -43.66
CA PHE A 37 -13.98 -44.03 -42.55
C PHE A 37 -13.04 -44.78 -41.59
N LYS A 38 -11.79 -44.96 -42.03
CA LYS A 38 -10.66 -45.27 -41.13
C LYS A 38 -9.64 -44.12 -41.24
N GLY A 39 -9.55 -43.29 -40.21
CA GLY A 39 -8.54 -42.22 -40.16
C GLY A 39 -8.51 -41.48 -38.82
N THR A 40 -7.33 -41.45 -38.21
CA THR A 40 -7.02 -40.83 -36.92
C THR A 40 -6.89 -39.30 -37.03
N GLY A 41 -7.59 -38.57 -36.15
CA GLY A 41 -7.18 -37.35 -35.43
C GLY A 41 -6.64 -36.09 -36.13
N LYS A 42 -6.22 -36.09 -37.40
CA LYS A 42 -5.50 -34.95 -38.02
C LYS A 42 -6.20 -34.26 -39.20
N ASN A 43 -7.33 -34.77 -39.71
CA ASN A 43 -7.98 -34.25 -40.92
C ASN A 43 -9.37 -33.60 -40.68
N TYR A 44 -9.55 -32.85 -39.57
CA TYR A 44 -10.83 -32.16 -39.33
C TYR A 44 -11.02 -30.91 -40.21
N LYS A 45 -9.95 -30.22 -40.62
CA LYS A 45 -10.07 -29.04 -41.51
C LYS A 45 -10.48 -29.45 -42.93
N THR A 46 -9.87 -30.49 -43.48
CA THR A 46 -10.11 -30.93 -44.87
C THR A 46 -11.46 -31.63 -45.09
N ASN A 47 -12.05 -32.24 -44.05
CA ASN A 47 -13.40 -32.83 -44.15
C ASN A 47 -14.52 -31.80 -43.91
N ALA A 48 -14.28 -30.76 -43.10
CA ALA A 48 -15.21 -29.64 -42.93
C ALA A 48 -15.30 -28.78 -44.21
N GLU A 49 -14.19 -28.60 -44.92
CA GLU A 49 -14.16 -27.91 -46.23
C GLU A 49 -14.87 -28.70 -47.34
N LYS A 50 -14.88 -30.04 -47.28
CA LYS A 50 -15.65 -30.88 -48.22
C LYS A 50 -17.14 -30.99 -47.88
N ALA A 51 -17.54 -30.81 -46.63
CA ALA A 51 -18.95 -30.74 -46.22
C ALA A 51 -19.63 -29.42 -46.65
N GLY A 52 -18.86 -28.39 -47.00
CA GLY A 52 -19.35 -27.09 -47.47
C GLY A 52 -19.54 -26.97 -48.99
N GLN A 53 -19.15 -27.97 -49.78
CA GLN A 53 -19.47 -28.01 -51.21
C GLN A 53 -20.79 -28.76 -51.42
N SER A 54 -21.89 -28.08 -51.08
CA SER A 54 -23.21 -28.45 -51.58
C SER A 54 -23.18 -28.28 -53.10
N LYS A 55 -23.56 -29.32 -53.86
CA LYS A 55 -24.09 -29.10 -55.22
C LYS A 55 -25.19 -28.04 -55.12
N ASP A 56 -25.34 -27.19 -56.14
CA ASP A 56 -26.46 -26.26 -56.25
C ASP A 56 -27.77 -27.08 -56.30
N GLU A 57 -28.33 -27.38 -55.13
CA GLU A 57 -29.64 -27.99 -54.96
C GLU A 57 -30.69 -26.88 -55.03
N HIS A 58 -31.71 -27.06 -55.86
CA HIS A 58 -32.86 -26.16 -55.88
C HIS A 58 -33.73 -26.40 -54.63
N LYS A 59 -33.98 -25.35 -53.83
CA LYS A 59 -34.67 -25.46 -52.53
C LYS A 59 -35.90 -24.57 -52.47
N GLU A 60 -37.01 -25.15 -52.06
CA GLU A 60 -38.20 -24.41 -51.65
C GLU A 60 -38.43 -24.56 -50.15
N THR A 61 -38.67 -23.44 -49.46
CA THR A 61 -39.05 -23.44 -48.05
C THR A 61 -40.27 -22.56 -47.80
N VAL A 62 -41.32 -23.15 -47.25
CA VAL A 62 -42.58 -22.45 -46.94
C VAL A 62 -42.67 -22.23 -45.44
N TYR A 63 -42.54 -20.99 -45.01
CA TYR A 63 -42.69 -20.57 -43.62
C TYR A 63 -44.16 -20.25 -43.33
N ILE A 64 -44.73 -20.93 -42.35
CA ILE A 64 -46.13 -20.83 -41.97
C ILE A 64 -46.17 -20.30 -40.53
N MET A 65 -46.68 -19.09 -40.36
CA MET A 65 -46.82 -18.44 -39.05
C MET A 65 -48.25 -18.62 -38.56
N GLN A 66 -48.37 -19.21 -37.37
CA GLN A 66 -49.63 -19.57 -36.75
C GLN A 66 -49.75 -18.99 -35.35
N ASP A 67 -50.98 -18.69 -34.95
CA ASP A 67 -51.28 -18.36 -33.57
C ASP A 67 -51.14 -19.60 -32.66
N SER A 68 -51.28 -19.39 -31.35
CA SER A 68 -51.23 -20.46 -30.34
C SER A 68 -52.28 -21.58 -30.47
N LYS A 69 -53.27 -21.47 -31.36
CA LYS A 69 -54.26 -22.53 -31.66
C LYS A 69 -53.91 -23.32 -32.93
N GLY A 70 -52.92 -22.85 -33.70
CA GLY A 70 -52.58 -23.39 -35.02
C GLY A 70 -53.33 -22.70 -36.17
N SER A 71 -53.95 -21.53 -35.94
CA SER A 71 -54.56 -20.75 -37.02
C SER A 71 -53.49 -19.94 -37.76
N GLU A 72 -53.34 -20.19 -39.06
CA GLU A 72 -52.42 -19.46 -39.92
C GLU A 72 -52.87 -18.02 -40.12
N TYR A 73 -51.93 -17.08 -40.01
CA TYR A 73 -52.17 -15.67 -40.31
C TYR A 73 -51.14 -15.06 -41.26
N LYS A 74 -50.07 -15.80 -41.58
CA LYS A 74 -49.01 -15.34 -42.48
C LYS A 74 -48.23 -16.49 -43.09
N ARG A 75 -47.95 -16.39 -44.40
CA ARG A 75 -47.11 -17.31 -45.16
C ARG A 75 -45.97 -16.58 -45.85
N ILE A 76 -44.78 -17.18 -45.88
CA ILE A 76 -43.64 -16.72 -46.69
C ILE A 76 -43.10 -17.92 -47.44
N VAL A 77 -42.96 -17.79 -48.76
CA VAL A 77 -42.35 -18.83 -49.60
C VAL A 77 -40.95 -18.39 -49.98
N SER A 78 -39.98 -19.27 -49.84
CA SER A 78 -38.59 -19.06 -50.21
C SER A 78 -38.23 -19.98 -51.36
N HIS A 79 -37.75 -19.42 -52.48
CA HIS A 79 -37.17 -20.20 -53.59
C HIS A 79 -35.68 -19.87 -53.68
N ASP A 80 -34.80 -20.85 -53.54
CA ASP A 80 -33.34 -20.69 -53.58
C ASP A 80 -32.84 -19.53 -52.69
N ASN A 81 -33.34 -19.52 -51.44
CA ASN A 81 -33.09 -18.50 -50.42
C ASN A 81 -33.58 -17.07 -50.75
N LYS A 82 -34.41 -16.89 -51.78
CA LYS A 82 -35.11 -15.63 -52.07
C LYS A 82 -36.52 -15.69 -51.51
N LEU A 83 -36.87 -14.73 -50.65
CA LEU A 83 -38.14 -14.68 -49.94
C LEU A 83 -39.20 -13.95 -50.76
N TYR A 84 -40.38 -14.56 -50.86
CA TYR A 84 -41.58 -14.02 -51.49
C TYR A 84 -42.69 -14.03 -50.46
N TYR A 85 -43.29 -12.86 -50.23
CA TYR A 85 -44.47 -12.75 -49.39
C TYR A 85 -45.70 -13.17 -50.19
N LYS A 86 -46.47 -14.11 -49.66
CA LYS A 86 -47.70 -14.63 -50.30
C LYS A 86 -48.84 -14.59 -49.28
N GLY A 87 -50.04 -14.20 -49.73
CA GLY A 87 -51.25 -14.33 -48.91
C GLY A 87 -51.49 -15.79 -48.51
N PHE A 88 -52.16 -16.01 -47.38
CA PHE A 88 -52.38 -17.37 -46.83
C PHE A 88 -53.76 -17.96 -47.18
N GLU A 89 -54.67 -17.18 -47.75
CA GLU A 89 -56.07 -17.57 -47.98
C GLU A 89 -56.27 -18.41 -49.26
N ASP A 90 -55.33 -18.36 -50.21
CA ASP A 90 -55.55 -18.87 -51.57
C ASP A 90 -55.09 -20.33 -51.80
N ALA A 91 -54.38 -20.93 -50.84
CA ALA A 91 -53.83 -22.29 -51.00
C ALA A 91 -53.78 -23.11 -49.72
N GLN A 92 -54.19 -24.38 -49.82
CA GLN A 92 -54.19 -25.34 -48.72
C GLN A 92 -52.78 -25.87 -48.43
N ILE A 93 -52.33 -25.73 -47.18
CA ILE A 93 -51.08 -26.32 -46.70
C ILE A 93 -51.14 -27.85 -46.66
N PRO A 94 -50.03 -28.57 -46.92
CA PRO A 94 -50.06 -30.02 -47.01
C PRO A 94 -50.31 -30.72 -45.67
N VAL A 95 -49.87 -30.13 -44.56
CA VAL A 95 -50.03 -30.68 -43.22
C VAL A 95 -50.54 -29.58 -42.29
N THR A 96 -51.78 -29.68 -41.81
CA THR A 96 -52.25 -28.74 -40.78
C THR A 96 -51.65 -29.10 -39.43
N MET A 97 -51.08 -28.11 -38.75
CA MET A 97 -50.69 -28.19 -37.34
C MET A 97 -51.78 -27.56 -36.46
N LYS A 98 -52.39 -28.35 -35.58
CA LYS A 98 -53.38 -27.87 -34.59
C LYS A 98 -52.85 -28.09 -33.18
N VAL A 99 -52.99 -27.08 -32.33
CA VAL A 99 -52.50 -27.15 -30.95
C VAL A 99 -53.66 -27.04 -29.97
N SER A 100 -53.68 -27.94 -28.99
CA SER A 100 -54.69 -27.99 -27.94
C SER A 100 -54.04 -28.17 -26.57
N TYR A 101 -54.71 -27.62 -25.56
CA TYR A 101 -54.19 -27.57 -24.19
C TYR A 101 -55.22 -28.12 -23.22
N THR A 102 -54.75 -28.87 -22.23
CA THR A 102 -55.53 -29.18 -21.03
C THR A 102 -54.77 -28.71 -19.79
N LEU A 103 -55.48 -28.15 -18.81
CA LEU A 103 -54.95 -27.82 -17.49
C LEU A 103 -55.67 -28.70 -16.46
N ASN A 104 -54.92 -29.48 -15.69
CA ASN A 104 -55.44 -30.46 -14.73
C ASN A 104 -56.46 -31.43 -15.35
N GLY A 105 -56.24 -31.80 -16.61
CA GLY A 105 -57.13 -32.70 -17.38
C GLY A 105 -58.27 -32.00 -18.11
N GLU A 106 -58.59 -30.74 -17.78
CA GLU A 106 -59.70 -29.99 -18.39
C GLU A 106 -59.23 -29.16 -19.60
N PRO A 107 -59.95 -29.16 -20.74
CA PRO A 107 -59.62 -28.33 -21.91
C PRO A 107 -59.57 -26.84 -21.57
N ILE A 108 -58.56 -26.14 -22.09
CA ILE A 108 -58.38 -24.70 -21.84
C ILE A 108 -57.91 -23.98 -23.10
N GLU A 109 -58.37 -22.74 -23.28
CA GLU A 109 -57.87 -21.88 -24.36
C GLU A 109 -56.45 -21.40 -24.08
N ALA A 110 -55.59 -21.40 -25.11
CA ALA A 110 -54.20 -20.96 -25.04
C ALA A 110 -54.02 -19.61 -24.30
N LYS A 111 -54.80 -18.59 -24.64
CA LYS A 111 -54.74 -17.26 -23.98
C LYS A 111 -55.12 -17.28 -22.49
N LYS A 112 -55.99 -18.21 -22.06
CA LYS A 112 -56.42 -18.35 -20.66
C LYS A 112 -55.44 -19.19 -19.83
N LEU A 113 -54.52 -19.89 -20.50
CA LEU A 113 -53.49 -20.70 -19.86
C LEU A 113 -52.32 -19.86 -19.35
N ALA A 114 -52.03 -18.71 -19.98
CA ALA A 114 -50.96 -17.80 -19.57
C ALA A 114 -51.05 -17.48 -18.06
N GLY A 115 -49.97 -17.72 -17.33
CA GLY A 115 -49.87 -17.46 -15.91
C GLY A 115 -50.54 -18.44 -14.96
N LYS A 116 -51.11 -19.54 -15.47
CA LYS A 116 -51.75 -20.57 -14.64
C LYS A 116 -50.72 -21.56 -14.11
N ASP A 117 -51.08 -22.18 -12.99
CA ASP A 117 -50.34 -23.26 -12.34
C ASP A 117 -51.13 -24.57 -12.48
N GLY A 118 -50.44 -25.70 -12.61
CA GLY A 118 -51.06 -27.03 -12.63
C GLY A 118 -50.37 -28.03 -13.55
N ASP A 119 -51.04 -29.14 -13.86
CA ASP A 119 -50.54 -30.14 -14.79
C ASP A 119 -51.07 -29.85 -16.19
N VAL A 120 -50.17 -29.53 -17.13
CA VAL A 120 -50.50 -29.16 -18.50
C VAL A 120 -50.16 -30.29 -19.46
N ASN A 121 -51.06 -30.54 -20.41
CA ASN A 121 -50.77 -31.32 -21.62
C ASN A 121 -50.88 -30.40 -22.85
N ILE A 122 -49.79 -30.27 -23.59
CA ILE A 122 -49.74 -29.60 -24.90
C ILE A 122 -49.82 -30.70 -25.95
N ARG A 123 -50.95 -30.81 -26.64
CA ARG A 123 -51.16 -31.77 -27.72
C ARG A 123 -51.07 -31.05 -29.06
N ILE A 124 -50.05 -31.40 -29.84
CA ILE A 124 -49.83 -30.88 -31.19
C ILE A 124 -50.18 -31.98 -32.19
N GLU A 125 -51.27 -31.79 -32.91
CA GLU A 125 -51.80 -32.75 -33.88
C GLU A 125 -51.44 -32.32 -35.30
N TYR A 126 -50.91 -33.24 -36.08
CA TYR A 126 -50.58 -33.02 -37.49
C TYR A 126 -51.54 -33.79 -38.37
N LYS A 127 -52.23 -33.09 -39.27
CA LYS A 127 -53.17 -33.69 -40.22
C LYS A 127 -52.68 -33.51 -41.65
N ASN A 128 -52.39 -34.61 -42.31
CA ASN A 128 -51.97 -34.64 -43.71
C ASN A 128 -53.17 -34.57 -44.65
N HIS A 129 -53.11 -33.70 -45.66
CA HIS A 129 -54.17 -33.49 -46.65
C HIS A 129 -53.80 -33.96 -48.05
N ILE A 130 -52.53 -34.32 -48.29
CA ILE A 130 -52.05 -34.65 -49.62
C ILE A 130 -51.98 -36.17 -49.80
N LYS A 131 -52.70 -36.67 -50.81
CA LYS A 131 -52.66 -38.06 -51.24
C LYS A 131 -52.06 -38.20 -52.63
N SER A 132 -51.29 -39.26 -52.84
CA SER A 132 -50.90 -39.74 -54.17
C SER A 132 -51.38 -41.17 -54.31
N GLY A 133 -52.42 -41.38 -55.12
CA GLY A 133 -53.14 -42.65 -55.20
C GLY A 133 -53.75 -43.06 -53.85
N ASN A 134 -53.40 -44.26 -53.37
CA ASN A 134 -53.95 -44.83 -52.14
C ASN A 134 -53.17 -44.47 -50.87
N VAL A 135 -52.06 -43.74 -50.98
CA VAL A 135 -51.22 -43.35 -49.84
C VAL A 135 -51.21 -41.83 -49.66
N TYR A 136 -50.98 -41.40 -48.43
CA TYR A 136 -50.62 -40.01 -48.15
C TYR A 136 -49.16 -39.76 -48.57
N VAL A 137 -48.87 -38.53 -49.00
CA VAL A 137 -47.47 -38.09 -49.19
C VAL A 137 -46.77 -38.17 -47.82
N PRO A 138 -45.65 -38.90 -47.68
CA PRO A 138 -45.07 -39.21 -46.38
C PRO A 138 -44.29 -38.00 -45.84
N PHE A 139 -44.98 -37.15 -45.10
CA PHE A 139 -44.31 -36.09 -44.36
C PHE A 139 -43.76 -36.61 -43.04
N MET A 140 -42.50 -36.31 -42.75
CA MET A 140 -41.97 -36.33 -41.39
C MET A 140 -42.10 -34.93 -40.80
N VAL A 141 -42.61 -34.86 -39.58
CA VAL A 141 -42.66 -33.64 -38.77
C VAL A 141 -41.65 -33.76 -37.64
N MET A 142 -40.85 -32.73 -37.44
CA MET A 142 -39.96 -32.60 -36.29
C MET A 142 -40.26 -31.30 -35.55
N THR A 143 -40.60 -31.41 -34.27
CA THR A 143 -41.11 -30.30 -33.47
C THR A 143 -40.15 -29.98 -32.33
N GLY A 144 -39.66 -28.75 -32.29
CA GLY A 144 -38.74 -28.25 -31.28
C GLY A 144 -39.38 -27.14 -30.45
N MET A 145 -39.19 -27.20 -29.13
CA MET A 145 -39.51 -26.09 -28.22
C MET A 145 -38.54 -26.04 -27.05
N ILE A 146 -38.36 -24.85 -26.49
CA ILE A 146 -37.60 -24.64 -25.25
C ILE A 146 -38.59 -24.16 -24.18
N LEU A 147 -38.63 -24.88 -23.07
CA LEU A 147 -39.43 -24.54 -21.91
C LEU A 147 -38.53 -23.95 -20.82
N ASP A 148 -39.07 -23.00 -20.08
CA ASP A 148 -38.36 -22.36 -18.97
C ASP A 148 -38.27 -23.32 -17.78
N GLY A 149 -37.05 -23.48 -17.25
CA GLY A 149 -36.73 -24.42 -16.19
C GLY A 149 -37.38 -24.12 -14.84
N ASP A 150 -37.54 -22.84 -14.52
CA ASP A 150 -38.17 -22.36 -13.29
C ASP A 150 -39.69 -22.53 -13.32
N LYS A 151 -40.26 -22.57 -14.53
CA LYS A 151 -41.71 -22.61 -14.76
C LYS A 151 -42.22 -24.01 -15.06
N PHE A 152 -41.46 -24.83 -15.78
CA PHE A 152 -41.86 -26.19 -16.17
C PHE A 152 -41.07 -27.21 -15.37
N SER A 153 -41.71 -28.25 -14.87
CA SER A 153 -41.10 -29.37 -14.16
C SER A 153 -41.73 -30.69 -14.60
N ASN A 154 -41.01 -31.81 -14.40
CA ASN A 154 -41.49 -33.16 -14.77
C ASN A 154 -41.98 -33.27 -16.23
N VAL A 155 -41.28 -32.61 -17.16
CA VAL A 155 -41.65 -32.60 -18.57
C VAL A 155 -41.45 -33.99 -19.18
N LYS A 156 -42.48 -34.50 -19.83
CA LYS A 156 -42.51 -35.79 -20.52
C LYS A 156 -43.05 -35.58 -21.92
N ILE A 157 -42.56 -36.36 -22.86
CA ILE A 157 -43.03 -36.40 -24.24
C ILE A 157 -43.33 -37.84 -24.62
N ASP A 158 -44.40 -38.06 -25.39
CA ASP A 158 -44.79 -39.38 -25.88
C ASP A 158 -43.90 -39.90 -27.01
N SER A 159 -43.59 -39.03 -27.98
CA SER A 159 -42.92 -39.35 -29.24
C SER A 159 -41.77 -38.38 -29.48
N GLY A 160 -40.71 -38.54 -28.68
CA GLY A 160 -39.58 -37.62 -28.72
C GLY A 160 -38.65 -37.73 -27.53
N ARG A 161 -37.93 -36.64 -27.26
CA ARG A 161 -37.01 -36.53 -26.14
C ARG A 161 -37.09 -35.17 -25.47
N VAL A 162 -36.98 -35.20 -24.14
CA VAL A 162 -36.73 -34.02 -23.31
C VAL A 162 -35.28 -34.02 -22.87
N ILE A 163 -34.62 -32.87 -22.97
CA ILE A 163 -33.29 -32.59 -22.43
C ILE A 163 -33.47 -31.51 -21.37
N ASP A 164 -33.16 -31.85 -20.12
CA ASP A 164 -33.33 -30.96 -18.97
C ASP A 164 -31.97 -30.46 -18.48
N ASP A 165 -31.75 -29.15 -18.58
CA ASP A 165 -30.53 -28.49 -18.10
C ASP A 165 -30.75 -27.72 -16.78
N GLY A 166 -31.87 -27.95 -16.10
CA GLY A 166 -32.26 -27.19 -14.91
C GLY A 166 -32.93 -25.88 -15.30
N ASP A 167 -32.16 -24.93 -15.84
CA ASP A 167 -32.63 -23.59 -16.25
C ASP A 167 -33.53 -23.63 -17.50
N LYS A 168 -33.35 -24.64 -18.35
CA LYS A 168 -34.10 -24.80 -19.61
C LYS A 168 -34.41 -26.26 -19.85
N LYS A 169 -35.57 -26.53 -20.43
CA LYS A 169 -35.98 -27.87 -20.85
C LYS A 169 -36.23 -27.86 -22.36
N MET A 170 -35.34 -28.48 -23.12
CA MET A 170 -35.47 -28.58 -24.57
C MET A 170 -36.28 -29.82 -24.90
N VAL A 171 -37.33 -29.66 -25.70
CA VAL A 171 -38.20 -30.75 -26.12
C VAL A 171 -38.12 -30.89 -27.63
N ALA A 172 -37.82 -32.10 -28.10
CA ALA A 172 -37.80 -32.46 -29.50
C ALA A 172 -38.75 -33.64 -29.72
N GLY A 173 -39.83 -33.42 -30.46
CA GLY A 173 -40.80 -34.44 -30.86
C GLY A 173 -40.74 -34.76 -32.35
N PHE A 174 -41.30 -35.90 -32.73
CA PHE A 174 -41.48 -36.26 -34.13
C PHE A 174 -42.88 -36.87 -34.37
N ALA A 175 -43.41 -36.65 -35.57
CA ALA A 175 -44.67 -37.22 -36.03
C ALA A 175 -44.63 -37.56 -37.53
N PHE A 176 -45.48 -38.48 -37.96
CA PHE A 176 -45.61 -38.97 -39.33
C PHE A 176 -47.10 -38.98 -39.74
N PRO A 177 -47.69 -37.80 -40.00
CA PRO A 177 -49.12 -37.68 -40.25
C PRO A 177 -49.55 -38.43 -41.53
N GLY A 178 -50.56 -39.30 -41.41
CA GLY A 178 -51.06 -40.13 -42.51
C GLY A 178 -50.26 -41.42 -42.76
N MET A 179 -49.18 -41.68 -41.99
CA MET A 179 -48.31 -42.83 -42.22
C MET A 179 -48.98 -44.15 -41.83
N ASN A 180 -49.68 -44.18 -40.68
CA ASN A 180 -50.38 -45.37 -40.21
C ASN A 180 -51.41 -45.89 -41.22
N GLU A 181 -52.14 -44.96 -41.85
CA GLU A 181 -53.14 -45.20 -42.88
C GLU A 181 -52.51 -45.69 -44.18
N SER A 182 -51.33 -45.18 -44.52
CA SER A 182 -50.65 -45.47 -45.78
C SER A 182 -49.84 -46.77 -45.75
N ILE A 183 -49.11 -47.02 -44.66
CA ILE A 183 -48.26 -48.20 -44.53
C ILE A 183 -49.07 -49.45 -44.13
N GLY A 184 -50.16 -49.27 -43.36
CA GLY A 184 -51.08 -50.34 -42.99
C GLY A 184 -50.52 -51.35 -41.97
N LEU A 185 -49.52 -50.95 -41.17
CA LEU A 185 -48.83 -51.83 -40.20
C LEU A 185 -49.26 -51.58 -38.74
N LYS A 186 -50.19 -50.65 -38.49
CA LYS A 186 -50.65 -50.32 -37.14
C LYS A 186 -51.21 -51.52 -36.36
N SER A 187 -52.02 -52.36 -37.02
CA SER A 187 -52.57 -53.58 -36.42
C SER A 187 -51.53 -54.68 -36.16
N LYS A 188 -50.28 -54.46 -36.58
CA LYS A 188 -49.15 -55.36 -36.37
C LYS A 188 -48.20 -54.85 -35.28
N GLY A 189 -48.55 -53.78 -34.56
CA GLY A 189 -47.76 -53.27 -33.44
C GLY A 189 -46.76 -52.17 -33.82
N LEU A 190 -46.64 -51.82 -35.11
CA LEU A 190 -45.86 -50.68 -35.57
C LEU A 190 -46.75 -49.44 -35.69
N ASP A 191 -46.72 -48.58 -34.68
CA ASP A 191 -47.51 -47.34 -34.62
C ASP A 191 -46.63 -46.12 -34.92
N PHE A 192 -47.05 -45.33 -35.90
CA PHE A 192 -46.40 -44.07 -36.24
C PHE A 192 -47.16 -42.91 -35.61
N PRO A 193 -46.52 -42.07 -34.77
CA PRO A 193 -47.21 -41.00 -34.08
C PRO A 193 -47.73 -39.95 -35.08
N GLY A 194 -49.02 -39.66 -35.06
CA GLY A 194 -49.62 -38.54 -35.82
C GLY A 194 -49.59 -37.21 -35.07
N GLU A 195 -49.15 -37.24 -33.81
CA GLU A 195 -49.19 -36.13 -32.87
C GLU A 195 -47.99 -36.16 -31.92
N VAL A 196 -47.74 -35.03 -31.28
CA VAL A 196 -46.75 -34.86 -30.22
C VAL A 196 -47.47 -34.37 -28.96
N ASN A 197 -47.41 -35.15 -27.88
CA ASN A 197 -47.97 -34.79 -26.57
C ASN A 197 -46.87 -34.48 -25.57
N ILE A 198 -46.87 -33.24 -25.06
CA ILE A 198 -45.96 -32.78 -24.01
C ILE A 198 -46.74 -32.62 -22.70
N LYS A 199 -46.41 -33.43 -21.70
CA LYS A 199 -46.97 -33.35 -20.35
C LYS A 199 -45.97 -32.69 -19.40
N ALA A 200 -46.39 -31.69 -18.64
CA ALA A 200 -45.52 -31.01 -17.70
C ALA A 200 -46.32 -30.49 -16.50
N ARG A 201 -45.67 -30.39 -15.34
CA ARG A 201 -46.17 -29.59 -14.22
C ARG A 201 -45.65 -28.17 -14.37
N VAL A 202 -46.53 -27.19 -14.34
CA VAL A 202 -46.20 -25.79 -14.63
C VAL A 202 -46.56 -24.87 -13.46
N LYS A 203 -45.75 -23.83 -13.31
CA LYS A 203 -45.99 -22.67 -12.45
C LYS A 203 -45.79 -21.42 -13.30
N ASP A 204 -46.75 -20.50 -13.26
CA ASP A 204 -46.78 -19.27 -14.05
C ASP A 204 -46.56 -19.54 -15.55
N PHE A 205 -47.45 -20.37 -16.14
CA PHE A 205 -47.28 -20.88 -17.50
C PHE A 205 -46.97 -19.77 -18.52
N GLU A 206 -45.85 -19.95 -19.23
CA GLU A 206 -45.47 -19.19 -20.41
C GLU A 206 -44.83 -20.13 -21.42
N LEU A 207 -45.27 -20.08 -22.68
CA LEU A 207 -44.73 -20.90 -23.74
C LEU A 207 -44.02 -20.00 -24.75
N ASP A 208 -42.72 -20.18 -24.95
CA ASP A 208 -42.00 -19.52 -26.04
C ASP A 208 -42.44 -20.14 -27.40
N GLU A 209 -41.96 -19.58 -28.51
CA GLU A 209 -42.31 -20.03 -29.87
C GLU A 209 -42.02 -21.53 -30.07
N VAL A 210 -42.95 -22.24 -30.72
CA VAL A 210 -42.80 -23.66 -31.09
C VAL A 210 -42.55 -23.75 -32.58
N TYR A 211 -41.55 -24.54 -32.97
CA TYR A 211 -41.19 -24.70 -34.37
C TYR A 211 -41.39 -26.15 -34.80
N SER A 212 -42.08 -26.36 -35.92
CA SER A 212 -42.22 -27.68 -36.54
C SER A 212 -41.71 -27.63 -37.97
N MET A 213 -40.71 -28.44 -38.28
CA MET A 213 -40.24 -28.67 -39.63
C MET A 213 -40.98 -29.87 -40.22
N VAL A 214 -41.53 -29.72 -41.42
CA VAL A 214 -42.23 -30.77 -42.14
C VAL A 214 -41.56 -30.97 -43.49
N SER A 215 -41.17 -32.20 -43.81
CA SER A 215 -40.45 -32.53 -45.05
C SER A 215 -40.72 -33.97 -45.50
N THR A 216 -40.64 -34.20 -46.81
CA THR A 216 -40.68 -35.53 -47.45
C THR A 216 -39.30 -36.11 -47.73
N ASP A 217 -38.23 -35.33 -47.54
CA ASP A 217 -36.88 -35.63 -48.04
C ASP A 217 -36.34 -36.97 -47.49
N LEU A 218 -36.70 -37.31 -46.24
CA LEU A 218 -36.34 -38.59 -45.64
C LEU A 218 -36.78 -39.77 -46.52
N PHE A 219 -37.96 -39.67 -47.14
CA PHE A 219 -38.58 -40.75 -47.90
C PHE A 219 -38.20 -40.73 -49.38
N LYS A 220 -37.81 -39.58 -49.94
CA LYS A 220 -37.25 -39.47 -51.30
C LYS A 220 -35.97 -40.29 -51.45
N ASN A 221 -35.14 -40.31 -50.42
CA ASN A 221 -33.82 -40.95 -50.44
C ASN A 221 -33.85 -42.46 -50.13
N ILE A 222 -35.02 -43.05 -49.91
CA ILE A 222 -35.17 -44.49 -49.68
C ILE A 222 -35.52 -45.16 -51.01
N ASP A 223 -34.51 -45.64 -51.75
CA ASP A 223 -34.75 -46.36 -53.01
C ASP A 223 -35.43 -47.73 -52.78
N MET A 224 -36.75 -47.78 -52.94
CA MET A 224 -37.59 -48.98 -52.90
C MET A 224 -37.90 -49.53 -54.30
N SER A 225 -37.46 -48.87 -55.39
CA SER A 225 -37.81 -49.23 -56.77
C SER A 225 -37.38 -50.66 -57.14
N LYS A 226 -36.26 -51.12 -56.56
CA LYS A 226 -35.66 -52.45 -56.78
C LYS A 226 -36.06 -53.49 -55.71
N VAL A 227 -36.85 -53.10 -54.71
CA VAL A 227 -37.27 -54.01 -53.63
C VAL A 227 -38.53 -54.75 -54.08
N ASN A 228 -38.37 -55.96 -54.60
CA ASN A 228 -39.50 -56.81 -55.06
C ASN A 228 -39.63 -58.11 -54.25
N THR A 229 -38.68 -58.37 -53.35
CA THR A 229 -38.54 -59.64 -52.63
C THR A 229 -38.25 -59.37 -51.15
N MET A 230 -38.50 -60.38 -50.30
CA MET A 230 -38.11 -60.36 -48.89
C MET A 230 -36.60 -60.11 -48.71
N GLU A 231 -35.78 -60.69 -49.60
CA GLU A 231 -34.33 -60.49 -49.62
C GLU A 231 -33.96 -59.00 -49.85
N GLY A 232 -34.67 -58.30 -50.75
CA GLY A 232 -34.48 -56.87 -50.95
C GLY A 232 -34.79 -56.03 -49.72
N LEU A 233 -35.83 -56.40 -48.95
CA LEU A 233 -36.20 -55.74 -47.70
C LEU A 233 -35.16 -56.01 -46.59
N GLN A 234 -34.69 -57.25 -46.49
CA GLN A 234 -33.61 -57.64 -45.57
C GLN A 234 -32.30 -56.93 -45.89
N ASN A 235 -31.99 -56.71 -47.17
CA ASN A 235 -30.82 -55.94 -47.59
C ASN A 235 -30.91 -54.46 -47.17
N LYS A 236 -32.08 -53.83 -47.31
CA LYS A 236 -32.31 -52.45 -46.83
C LYS A 236 -32.25 -52.35 -45.30
N LEU A 237 -32.79 -53.34 -44.59
CA LEU A 237 -32.66 -53.43 -43.13
C LEU A 237 -31.19 -53.59 -42.72
N SER A 238 -30.41 -54.40 -43.43
CA SER A 238 -28.97 -54.57 -43.19
C SER A 238 -28.19 -53.28 -43.44
N GLN A 239 -28.59 -52.46 -44.42
CA GLN A 239 -28.01 -51.12 -44.63
C GLN A 239 -28.36 -50.16 -43.49
N LEU A 240 -29.60 -50.17 -43.02
CA LEU A 240 -30.03 -49.39 -41.86
C LEU A 240 -29.30 -49.80 -40.58
N GLU A 241 -29.06 -51.11 -40.39
CA GLU A 241 -28.24 -51.64 -39.30
C GLU A 241 -26.81 -51.11 -39.34
N LYS A 242 -26.16 -51.13 -40.52
CA LYS A 242 -24.81 -50.57 -40.68
C LYS A 242 -24.76 -49.07 -40.36
N GLY A 243 -25.73 -48.29 -40.86
CA GLY A 243 -25.81 -46.86 -40.54
C GLY A 243 -26.08 -46.61 -39.06
N THR A 244 -26.90 -47.45 -38.44
CA THR A 244 -27.18 -47.45 -37.00
C THR A 244 -25.93 -47.79 -36.18
N ASP A 245 -25.18 -48.83 -36.54
CA ASP A 245 -23.94 -49.22 -35.87
C ASP A 245 -22.90 -48.09 -35.90
N GLN A 246 -22.79 -47.40 -37.03
CA GLN A 246 -21.93 -46.21 -37.15
C GLN A 246 -22.39 -45.08 -36.22
N LEU A 247 -23.69 -44.81 -36.16
CA LEU A 247 -24.26 -43.81 -35.25
C LEU A 247 -24.05 -44.19 -33.77
N LEU A 248 -24.23 -45.48 -33.42
CA LEU A 248 -23.94 -46.03 -32.09
C LEU A 248 -22.47 -45.85 -31.70
N GLN A 249 -21.56 -46.12 -32.64
CA GLN A 249 -20.12 -45.89 -32.44
C GLN A 249 -19.79 -44.41 -32.27
N GLY A 250 -20.36 -43.53 -33.10
CA GLY A 250 -20.17 -42.08 -33.02
C GLY A 250 -20.65 -41.51 -31.69
N SER A 251 -21.86 -41.88 -31.26
CA SER A 251 -22.43 -41.45 -29.99
C SER A 251 -21.71 -42.07 -28.78
N SER A 252 -21.20 -43.31 -28.89
CA SER A 252 -20.33 -43.91 -27.85
C SER A 252 -18.99 -43.16 -27.72
N LYS A 253 -18.39 -42.75 -28.84
CA LYS A 253 -17.18 -41.90 -28.84
C LYS A 253 -17.46 -40.54 -28.21
N LEU A 254 -18.60 -39.92 -28.54
CA LEU A 254 -19.03 -38.65 -27.94
C LEU A 254 -19.21 -38.78 -26.42
N ALA A 255 -19.88 -39.83 -25.95
CA ALA A 255 -20.04 -40.12 -24.53
C ALA A 255 -18.68 -40.24 -23.81
N LYS A 256 -17.74 -40.99 -24.40
CA LYS A 256 -16.38 -41.14 -23.85
C LYS A 256 -15.61 -39.81 -23.84
N GLY A 257 -15.71 -39.01 -24.90
CA GLY A 257 -15.10 -37.68 -24.97
C GLY A 257 -15.63 -36.75 -23.87
N ASN A 258 -16.94 -36.75 -23.67
CA ASN A 258 -17.59 -35.96 -22.62
C ASN A 258 -17.20 -36.43 -21.20
N LEU A 259 -17.05 -37.74 -20.98
CA LEU A 259 -16.51 -38.25 -19.70
C LEU A 259 -15.05 -37.83 -19.47
N GLN A 260 -14.23 -37.78 -20.51
CA GLN A 260 -12.85 -37.26 -20.40
C GLN A 260 -12.84 -35.77 -20.10
N MET A 261 -13.71 -34.99 -20.73
CA MET A 261 -13.89 -33.57 -20.46
C MET A 261 -14.32 -33.34 -19.00
N ALA A 262 -15.29 -34.10 -18.49
CA ALA A 262 -15.71 -34.03 -17.09
C ALA A 262 -14.55 -34.33 -16.12
N LYS A 263 -13.75 -35.38 -16.39
CA LYS A 263 -12.55 -35.69 -15.60
C LYS A 263 -11.50 -34.57 -15.65
N GLY A 264 -11.30 -33.95 -16.82
CA GLY A 264 -10.42 -32.80 -16.99
C GLY A 264 -10.87 -31.60 -16.17
N ALA A 265 -12.16 -31.27 -16.24
CA ALA A 265 -12.77 -30.21 -15.44
C ALA A 265 -12.61 -30.46 -13.93
N SER A 266 -12.83 -31.69 -13.45
CA SER A 266 -12.63 -32.03 -12.03
C SER A 266 -11.18 -31.85 -11.57
N LYS A 267 -10.18 -32.19 -12.40
CA LYS A 267 -8.77 -31.94 -12.09
C LYS A 267 -8.46 -30.45 -12.03
N LEU A 268 -9.03 -29.67 -12.94
CA LEU A 268 -8.88 -28.22 -12.96
C LEU A 268 -9.47 -27.59 -11.69
N THR A 269 -10.63 -28.09 -11.23
CA THR A 269 -11.25 -27.66 -9.97
C THR A 269 -10.35 -27.95 -8.76
N GLU A 270 -9.68 -29.11 -8.73
CA GLU A 270 -8.75 -29.44 -7.65
C GLU A 270 -7.52 -28.50 -7.64
N ALA A 271 -6.92 -28.27 -8.81
CA ALA A 271 -5.85 -27.29 -8.95
C ALA A 271 -6.32 -25.88 -8.55
N GLY A 272 -7.54 -25.53 -8.93
CA GLY A 272 -8.18 -24.29 -8.59
C GLY A 272 -8.38 -24.06 -7.10
N ARG A 273 -8.77 -25.09 -6.36
CA ARG A 273 -8.83 -25.04 -4.89
C ARG A 273 -7.47 -24.76 -4.26
N LYS A 274 -6.40 -25.36 -4.80
CA LYS A 274 -5.02 -25.10 -4.32
C LYS A 274 -4.61 -23.64 -4.58
N ILE A 275 -4.89 -23.11 -5.78
CA ILE A 275 -4.63 -21.72 -6.14
C ILE A 275 -5.47 -20.77 -5.27
N SER A 276 -6.74 -21.07 -5.06
CA SER A 276 -7.63 -20.27 -4.21
C SER A 276 -7.14 -20.22 -2.76
N LYS A 277 -6.67 -21.35 -2.22
CA LYS A 277 -6.08 -21.41 -0.88
C LYS A 277 -4.79 -20.58 -0.79
N ALA A 278 -3.90 -20.70 -1.78
CA ALA A 278 -2.65 -19.94 -1.81
C ALA A 278 -2.90 -18.43 -1.93
N THR A 279 -3.82 -18.02 -2.82
CA THR A 279 -4.19 -16.60 -2.97
C THR A 279 -4.88 -16.05 -1.73
N LYS A 280 -5.66 -16.86 -1.01
CA LYS A 280 -6.19 -16.51 0.31
C LYS A 280 -5.08 -16.27 1.33
N GLN A 281 -4.09 -17.16 1.42
CA GLN A 281 -2.95 -16.99 2.33
C GLN A 281 -2.18 -15.70 2.05
N VAL A 282 -1.95 -15.39 0.77
CA VAL A 282 -1.31 -14.12 0.37
C VAL A 282 -2.18 -12.92 0.77
N ALA A 283 -3.50 -12.99 0.55
CA ALA A 283 -4.42 -11.91 0.94
C ALA A 283 -4.46 -11.72 2.46
N ASP A 284 -4.53 -12.81 3.25
CA ASP A 284 -4.52 -12.78 4.71
C ASP A 284 -3.18 -12.21 5.25
N GLY A 285 -2.04 -12.59 4.64
CA GLY A 285 -0.72 -12.04 4.95
C GLY A 285 -0.64 -10.53 4.65
N ASN A 286 -1.14 -10.10 3.50
CA ASN A 286 -1.17 -8.68 3.12
C ASN A 286 -2.13 -7.87 3.99
N LYS A 287 -3.23 -8.46 4.46
CA LYS A 287 -4.11 -7.85 5.47
C LYS A 287 -3.38 -7.63 6.78
N THR A 288 -2.66 -8.65 7.27
CA THR A 288 -1.85 -8.56 8.49
C THR A 288 -0.80 -7.45 8.37
N LEU A 289 -0.11 -7.39 7.23
CA LEU A 289 0.87 -6.34 6.95
C LEU A 289 0.22 -4.95 6.93
N ASN A 290 -0.96 -4.82 6.32
CA ASN A 290 -1.73 -3.59 6.28
C ASN A 290 -2.21 -3.11 7.66
N GLU A 291 -2.53 -4.04 8.56
CA GLU A 291 -2.94 -3.74 9.95
C GLU A 291 -1.76 -3.32 10.82
N LYS A 292 -0.56 -3.86 10.59
CA LYS A 292 0.66 -3.50 11.35
C LYS A 292 1.37 -2.24 10.84
N ALA A 293 1.23 -1.91 9.56
CA ALA A 293 1.91 -0.75 8.95
C ALA A 293 1.62 0.61 9.63
N PRO A 294 0.40 0.90 10.15
CA PRO A 294 0.15 2.08 10.98
C PRO A 294 1.02 2.18 12.23
N GLY A 295 1.39 1.05 12.84
CA GLY A 295 2.27 0.99 14.00
C GLY A 295 3.66 1.55 13.70
N LEU A 296 4.21 1.25 12.51
CA LEU A 296 5.47 1.82 12.03
C LEU A 296 5.38 3.35 11.88
N SER A 297 4.30 3.85 11.28
CA SER A 297 4.07 5.29 11.13
C SER A 297 3.98 6.00 12.49
N SER A 298 3.34 5.35 13.48
CA SER A 298 3.27 5.87 14.86
C SER A 298 4.64 5.89 15.53
N GLY A 299 5.43 4.83 15.38
CA GLY A 299 6.81 4.77 15.88
C GLY A 299 7.71 5.86 15.31
N ILE A 300 7.62 6.13 14.00
CA ILE A 300 8.34 7.23 13.35
C ILE A 300 7.87 8.60 13.88
N GLY A 301 6.56 8.75 14.16
CA GLY A 301 6.03 9.96 14.79
C GLY A 301 6.61 10.22 16.18
N LYS A 302 6.79 9.17 17.01
CA LYS A 302 7.47 9.29 18.31
C LYS A 302 8.94 9.66 18.15
N LEU A 303 9.63 9.07 17.17
CA LEU A 303 11.02 9.39 16.86
C LEU A 303 11.18 10.85 16.42
N GLN A 304 10.24 11.38 15.62
CA GLN A 304 10.20 12.78 15.21
C GLN A 304 10.08 13.71 16.42
N GLN A 305 9.14 13.41 17.35
CA GLN A 305 8.98 14.18 18.58
C GLN A 305 10.25 14.15 19.44
N GLY A 306 10.91 12.99 19.56
CA GLY A 306 12.18 12.85 20.27
C GLY A 306 13.30 13.69 19.63
N SER A 307 13.43 13.67 18.31
CA SER A 307 14.42 14.48 17.58
C SER A 307 14.16 15.98 17.69
N GLN A 308 12.89 16.39 17.72
CA GLN A 308 12.50 17.78 17.95
C GLN A 308 12.94 18.25 19.34
N LYS A 309 12.66 17.46 20.38
CA LYS A 309 13.11 17.73 21.75
C LYS A 309 14.64 17.78 21.87
N LEU A 310 15.34 16.89 21.18
CA LEU A 310 16.81 16.90 21.14
C LEU A 310 17.35 18.19 20.49
N TYR A 311 16.76 18.62 19.37
CA TYR A 311 17.10 19.88 18.72
C TYR A 311 16.86 21.10 19.62
N GLU A 312 15.71 21.15 20.30
CA GLU A 312 15.37 22.22 21.25
C GLU A 312 16.34 22.23 22.44
N GLY A 313 16.65 21.06 23.01
CA GLY A 313 17.63 20.92 24.08
C GLY A 313 19.03 21.39 23.68
N ASN A 314 19.50 21.02 22.49
CA ASN A 314 20.80 21.45 21.97
C ASN A 314 20.84 22.96 21.67
N SER A 315 19.74 23.52 21.19
CA SER A 315 19.61 24.97 20.97
C SER A 315 19.60 25.73 22.30
N GLY A 316 18.96 25.16 23.33
CA GLY A 316 19.00 25.65 24.70
C GLY A 316 20.41 25.62 25.28
N LEU A 317 21.15 24.52 25.12
CA LEU A 317 22.54 24.39 25.55
C LEU A 317 23.44 25.44 24.87
N LEU A 318 23.33 25.60 23.55
CA LEU A 318 24.08 26.62 22.81
C LEU A 318 23.78 28.03 23.33
N THR A 319 22.51 28.32 23.62
CA THR A 319 22.09 29.60 24.20
C THR A 319 22.66 29.79 25.62
N GLY A 320 22.63 28.75 26.45
CA GLY A 320 23.20 28.75 27.79
C GLY A 320 24.71 28.99 27.79
N LEU A 321 25.45 28.38 26.86
CA LEU A 321 26.90 28.60 26.69
C LEU A 321 27.22 30.02 26.23
N LYS A 322 26.44 30.59 25.30
CA LYS A 322 26.56 32.02 24.92
C LYS A 322 26.28 32.95 26.10
N ARG A 323 25.32 32.61 26.96
CA ARG A 323 25.04 33.37 28.20
C ARG A 323 26.18 33.23 29.22
N LEU A 324 26.72 32.03 29.41
CA LEU A 324 27.88 31.79 30.27
C LEU A 324 29.11 32.57 29.80
N LEU A 325 29.36 32.62 28.49
CA LEU A 325 30.43 33.44 27.92
C LEU A 325 30.17 34.95 28.04
N GLY A 326 28.91 35.36 28.20
CA GLY A 326 28.52 36.76 28.20
C GLY A 326 28.39 37.38 26.82
N THR A 327 28.10 36.58 25.79
CA THR A 327 27.87 37.02 24.40
C THR A 327 26.41 36.92 23.97
N SER A 328 25.51 36.55 24.88
CA SER A 328 24.07 36.50 24.61
C SER A 328 23.51 37.91 24.32
N PRO A 329 22.66 38.07 23.30
CA PRO A 329 22.06 39.36 22.95
C PRO A 329 20.97 39.74 23.95
N ASN A 330 21.35 40.37 25.07
CA ASN A 330 20.42 41.14 25.90
C ASN A 330 20.85 42.61 25.89
N ALA A 331 19.89 43.49 25.60
CA ALA A 331 20.09 44.89 25.21
C ALA A 331 20.66 45.84 26.28
N GLU A 332 20.91 45.38 27.52
CA GLU A 332 21.11 46.30 28.66
C GLU A 332 22.51 46.29 29.29
N ASN A 333 23.35 45.28 29.05
CA ASN A 333 24.57 45.10 29.87
C ASN A 333 25.85 45.63 29.23
N LYS A 334 26.12 46.93 29.43
CA LYS A 334 27.38 47.62 29.07
C LYS A 334 28.65 47.08 29.80
N ARG A 335 28.53 46.12 30.72
CA ARG A 335 29.66 45.58 31.51
C ARG A 335 30.00 44.10 31.27
N GLY A 336 29.37 43.45 30.28
CA GLY A 336 29.51 42.00 30.08
C GLY A 336 28.81 41.20 31.20
N SER A 337 28.46 39.96 30.93
CA SER A 337 27.91 39.02 31.93
C SER A 337 28.73 37.72 31.91
N GLY A 338 28.53 36.84 32.89
CA GLY A 338 29.23 35.55 32.95
C GLY A 338 30.76 35.68 32.97
N LEU A 339 31.45 34.88 32.16
CA LEU A 339 32.91 34.79 32.15
C LEU A 339 33.61 36.10 31.74
N LYS A 340 33.03 36.89 30.84
CA LYS A 340 33.59 38.21 30.48
C LYS A 340 33.56 39.20 31.64
N ALA A 341 32.51 39.17 32.46
CA ALA A 341 32.42 40.03 33.65
C ALA A 341 33.44 39.61 34.71
N LEU A 342 33.66 38.30 34.86
CA LEU A 342 34.65 37.74 35.77
C LEU A 342 36.08 38.04 35.30
N GLU A 343 36.37 37.89 34.01
CA GLU A 343 37.66 38.27 33.38
C GLU A 343 37.97 39.75 33.64
N ALA A 344 37.02 40.65 33.35
CA ALA A 344 37.18 42.07 33.62
C ALA A 344 37.32 42.40 35.13
N GLY A 345 36.78 41.56 36.01
CA GLY A 345 36.96 41.68 37.46
C GLY A 345 38.34 41.22 37.92
N ALA A 346 38.83 40.11 37.37
CA ALA A 346 40.14 39.56 37.65
C ALA A 346 41.26 40.49 37.14
N ASP A 347 41.14 41.06 35.94
CA ASP A 347 42.07 42.06 35.41
C ASP A 347 42.12 43.32 36.31
N ARG A 348 40.97 43.75 36.85
CA ARG A 348 40.91 44.86 37.82
C ARG A 348 41.58 44.52 39.14
N ALA A 349 41.40 43.28 39.62
CA ALA A 349 42.06 42.82 40.84
C ALA A 349 43.57 42.74 40.65
N GLU A 350 44.05 42.19 39.52
CA GLU A 350 45.47 42.13 39.15
C GLU A 350 46.09 43.53 39.14
N ALA A 351 45.50 44.46 38.38
CA ALA A 351 45.97 45.85 38.32
C ALA A 351 45.92 46.56 39.69
N GLY A 352 44.94 46.24 40.54
CA GLY A 352 44.84 46.77 41.90
C GLY A 352 45.95 46.26 42.81
N SER A 353 46.28 44.96 42.74
CA SER A 353 47.37 44.36 43.51
C SER A 353 48.75 44.82 43.06
N GLU A 354 48.97 45.05 41.76
CA GLU A 354 50.22 45.63 41.26
C GLU A 354 50.41 47.05 41.82
N LYS A 355 49.36 47.90 41.77
CA LYS A 355 49.41 49.24 42.36
C LYS A 355 49.69 49.23 43.86
N LEU A 356 49.11 48.28 44.59
CA LEU A 356 49.37 48.11 46.03
C LEU A 356 50.84 47.75 46.28
N PHE A 357 51.38 46.80 45.51
CA PHE A 357 52.77 46.38 45.59
C PHE A 357 53.75 47.52 45.28
N ASP A 358 53.48 48.30 44.23
CA ASP A 358 54.27 49.49 43.87
C ASP A 358 54.20 50.58 44.95
N GLY A 359 53.02 50.76 45.57
CA GLY A 359 52.84 51.65 46.71
C GLY A 359 53.67 51.25 47.93
N ILE A 360 53.72 49.94 48.24
CA ILE A 360 54.54 49.41 49.33
C ILE A 360 56.03 49.60 49.04
N LYS A 361 56.49 49.33 47.80
CA LYS A 361 57.88 49.61 47.38
C LYS A 361 58.23 51.09 47.52
N SER A 362 57.32 51.97 47.14
CA SER A 362 57.51 53.41 47.25
C SER A 362 57.63 53.86 48.70
N LEU A 363 56.80 53.30 49.59
CA LEU A 363 56.87 53.52 51.03
C LEU A 363 58.21 53.04 51.62
N ASP A 364 58.65 51.83 51.25
CA ASP A 364 59.93 51.28 51.69
C ASP A 364 61.14 52.14 51.25
N GLY A 365 61.13 52.60 50.00
CA GLY A 365 62.14 53.53 49.49
C GLY A 365 62.12 54.88 50.23
N GLY A 366 60.93 55.38 50.59
CA GLY A 366 60.76 56.58 51.40
C GLY A 366 61.32 56.43 52.82
N LEU A 367 61.02 55.31 53.48
CA LEU A 367 61.55 55.00 54.83
C LEU A 367 63.06 54.82 54.81
N SER A 368 63.62 54.20 53.78
CA SER A 368 65.07 54.05 53.62
C SER A 368 65.77 55.42 53.52
N LYS A 369 65.19 56.37 52.77
CA LYS A 369 65.69 57.76 52.71
C LYS A 369 65.57 58.47 54.06
N LEU A 370 64.45 58.27 54.76
CA LEU A 370 64.22 58.87 56.07
C LEU A 370 65.23 58.37 57.11
N THR A 371 65.53 57.06 57.12
CA THR A 371 66.58 56.47 57.97
C THR A 371 67.94 57.11 57.67
N GLN A 372 68.33 57.20 56.40
CA GLN A 372 69.61 57.85 56.00
C GLN A 372 69.69 59.31 56.47
N ASN A 373 68.61 60.08 56.33
CA ASN A 373 68.56 61.47 56.78
C ASN A 373 68.67 61.59 58.30
N ASN A 374 68.03 60.69 59.06
CA ASN A 374 68.11 60.66 60.51
C ASN A 374 69.50 60.24 61.00
N ASP A 375 70.15 59.27 60.33
CA ASP A 375 71.55 58.90 60.60
C ASP A 375 72.47 60.11 60.41
N ALA A 376 72.31 60.83 59.29
CA ALA A 376 73.06 62.05 59.03
C ALA A 376 72.83 63.12 60.10
N LEU A 377 71.58 63.35 60.51
CA LEU A 377 71.22 64.28 61.57
C LEU A 377 71.82 63.88 62.93
N LYS A 378 71.73 62.59 63.30
CA LYS A 378 72.30 62.06 64.54
C LYS A 378 73.82 62.22 64.57
N ASN A 379 74.48 61.95 63.46
CA ASN A 379 75.93 62.12 63.31
C ASN A 379 76.33 63.60 63.39
N GLY A 380 75.60 64.50 62.71
CA GLY A 380 75.83 65.95 62.81
C GLY A 380 75.64 66.49 64.23
N LEU A 381 74.62 66.01 64.95
CA LEU A 381 74.41 66.34 66.36
C LEU A 381 75.54 65.82 67.24
N ALA A 382 76.02 64.60 67.02
CA ALA A 382 77.16 64.06 67.74
C ALA A 382 78.42 64.90 67.54
N GLN A 383 78.68 65.34 66.30
CA GLN A 383 79.78 66.24 65.97
C GLN A 383 79.63 67.61 66.66
N MET A 384 78.43 68.18 66.65
CA MET A 384 78.14 69.46 67.31
C MET A 384 78.32 69.36 68.83
N ILE A 385 77.79 68.31 69.45
CA ILE A 385 77.97 68.04 70.90
C ILE A 385 79.46 67.91 71.21
N GLY A 386 80.20 67.09 70.47
CA GLY A 386 81.64 66.90 70.68
C GLY A 386 82.44 68.20 70.52
N GLY A 387 82.07 69.06 69.56
CA GLY A 387 82.69 70.37 69.37
C GLY A 387 82.42 71.34 70.54
N ILE A 388 81.18 71.39 71.03
CA ILE A 388 80.81 72.21 72.20
C ILE A 388 81.49 71.68 73.46
N GLU A 389 81.52 70.35 73.66
CA GLU A 389 82.22 69.71 74.77
C GLU A 389 83.72 70.04 74.76
N ALA A 390 84.37 69.97 73.60
CA ALA A 390 85.77 70.35 73.45
C ALA A 390 86.02 71.84 73.75
N SER A 391 85.15 72.74 73.30
CA SER A 391 85.22 74.18 73.60
C SER A 391 85.02 74.47 75.09
N CYS A 392 84.00 73.84 75.69
CA CYS A 392 83.69 73.93 77.11
C CYS A 392 84.85 73.43 77.97
N ALA A 393 85.49 72.31 77.61
CA ALA A 393 86.67 71.79 78.29
C ALA A 393 87.84 72.79 78.23
N LYS A 394 88.10 73.43 77.08
CA LYS A 394 89.10 74.49 76.95
C LYS A 394 88.80 75.69 77.84
N GLN A 395 87.56 76.17 77.86
CA GLN A 395 87.12 77.27 78.72
C GLN A 395 87.26 76.93 80.22
N LYS A 396 86.86 75.71 80.61
CA LYS A 396 86.95 75.21 81.98
C LYS A 396 88.41 75.13 82.46
N ASN A 397 89.34 74.74 81.58
CA ASN A 397 90.78 74.71 81.88
C ASN A 397 91.42 76.10 82.06
N LEU A 398 90.78 77.19 81.60
CA LEU A 398 91.24 78.55 81.89
C LEU A 398 90.87 79.01 83.30
N ILE A 399 89.84 78.43 83.92
CA ILE A 399 89.38 78.82 85.26
C ILE A 399 90.49 78.61 86.31
N PRO A 400 91.19 77.45 86.39
CA PRO A 400 92.34 77.29 87.29
C PRO A 400 93.47 78.29 87.03
N THR A 401 93.76 78.63 85.77
CA THR A 401 94.78 79.64 85.42
C THR A 401 94.38 81.03 85.92
N LEU A 402 93.10 81.39 85.76
CA LEU A 402 92.54 82.64 86.28
C LEU A 402 92.52 82.64 87.81
N ASP A 403 92.19 81.53 88.45
CA ASP A 403 92.25 81.37 89.90
C ASP A 403 93.65 81.59 90.43
N ASN A 404 94.65 81.00 89.79
CA ASN A 404 96.05 81.22 90.12
C ASN A 404 96.47 82.69 89.93
N GLY A 405 96.06 83.32 88.82
CA GLY A 405 96.33 84.72 88.55
C GLY A 405 95.67 85.68 89.55
N ILE A 406 94.41 85.42 89.92
CA ILE A 406 93.68 86.16 90.97
C ILE A 406 94.39 85.99 92.30
N ALA A 407 94.78 84.77 92.67
CA ALA A 407 95.50 84.50 93.92
C ALA A 407 96.86 85.20 93.96
N GLN A 408 97.56 85.32 92.83
CA GLN A 408 98.81 86.05 92.72
C GLN A 408 98.61 87.56 92.84
N ALA A 409 97.62 88.12 92.14
CA ALA A 409 97.27 89.53 92.29
C ALA A 409 96.82 89.85 93.72
N ASP A 410 96.05 88.96 94.37
CA ASP A 410 95.66 89.07 95.78
C ASP A 410 96.87 89.09 96.71
N LYS A 411 97.89 88.24 96.47
CA LYS A 411 99.14 88.27 97.24
C LYS A 411 99.85 89.61 97.09
N SER A 412 99.96 90.15 95.88
CA SER A 412 100.57 91.45 95.63
C SER A 412 99.82 92.60 96.29
N VAL A 413 98.49 92.63 96.19
CA VAL A 413 97.62 93.61 96.87
C VAL A 413 97.83 93.56 98.38
N LYS A 414 97.78 92.35 98.99
CA LYS A 414 98.00 92.18 100.43
C LYS A 414 99.39 92.59 100.89
N ALA A 415 100.43 92.31 100.09
CA ALA A 415 101.80 92.72 100.40
C ALA A 415 101.96 94.25 100.41
N LEU A 416 101.36 94.94 99.43
CA LEU A 416 101.37 96.40 99.33
C LEU A 416 100.53 97.07 100.44
N GLU A 417 99.39 96.46 100.83
CA GLU A 417 98.59 96.88 101.99
C GLU A 417 99.39 96.78 103.28
N ALA A 418 100.06 95.65 103.52
CA ALA A 418 100.91 95.45 104.69
C ALA A 418 102.10 96.42 104.75
N ALA A 419 102.59 96.88 103.59
CA ALA A 419 103.66 97.87 103.47
C ALA A 419 103.17 99.34 103.56
N GLY A 420 101.87 99.59 103.72
CA GLY A 420 101.30 100.94 103.79
C GLY A 420 101.28 101.72 102.46
N GLN A 421 101.46 101.03 101.32
CA GLN A 421 101.62 101.64 99.99
C GLN A 421 100.31 101.75 99.19
N THR A 422 99.19 101.99 99.87
CA THR A 422 97.85 101.93 99.26
C THR A 422 97.51 103.10 98.32
N GLY A 423 98.34 104.15 98.28
CA GLY A 423 98.21 105.29 97.34
C GLY A 423 99.10 105.21 96.10
N THR A 424 99.86 104.12 95.90
CA THR A 424 100.84 104.02 94.81
C THR A 424 100.21 103.50 93.51
N ARG A 425 100.88 103.80 92.39
CA ARG A 425 100.51 103.30 91.06
C ARG A 425 100.49 101.77 91.01
N ASP A 426 101.45 101.13 91.66
CA ASP A 426 101.59 99.66 91.71
C ASP A 426 100.43 98.99 92.47
N TYR A 427 99.93 99.62 93.53
CA TYR A 427 98.74 99.14 94.24
C TYR A 427 97.48 99.21 93.36
N ILE A 428 97.26 100.35 92.69
CA ILE A 428 96.13 100.55 91.77
C ILE A 428 96.19 99.52 90.62
N GLU A 429 97.37 99.27 90.07
CA GLU A 429 97.57 98.29 88.99
C GLU A 429 97.28 96.86 89.46
N ALA A 430 97.72 96.46 90.67
CA ALA A 430 97.44 95.14 91.22
C ALA A 430 95.94 94.92 91.53
N VAL A 431 95.26 95.94 92.07
CA VAL A 431 93.80 95.91 92.31
C VAL A 431 93.02 95.83 91.00
N ASN A 432 93.39 96.64 90.00
CA ASN A 432 92.78 96.61 88.67
C ASN A 432 92.99 95.25 88.00
N LYS A 433 94.20 94.69 88.10
CA LYS A 433 94.50 93.38 87.53
C LYS A 433 93.67 92.27 88.19
N ARG A 434 93.49 92.31 89.51
CA ARG A 434 92.60 91.39 90.22
C ARG A 434 91.15 91.52 89.74
N ALA A 435 90.65 92.75 89.64
CA ALA A 435 89.28 93.03 89.20
C ALA A 435 89.03 92.54 87.77
N GLU A 436 89.97 92.79 86.85
CA GLU A 436 89.91 92.28 85.48
C GLU A 436 89.86 90.75 85.42
N LEU A 437 90.73 90.07 86.16
CA LEU A 437 90.77 88.60 86.18
C LEU A 437 89.50 88.00 86.81
N MET A 438 88.96 88.62 87.86
CA MET A 438 87.68 88.22 88.45
C MET A 438 86.51 88.41 87.47
N ALA A 439 86.50 89.51 86.71
CA ALA A 439 85.50 89.76 85.68
C ALA A 439 85.59 88.71 84.55
N GLN A 440 86.81 88.41 84.07
CA GLN A 440 87.06 87.37 83.07
C GLN A 440 86.63 85.99 83.57
N LYS A 441 86.97 85.62 84.82
CA LYS A 441 86.54 84.36 85.45
C LYS A 441 85.02 84.24 85.50
N LYS A 442 84.32 85.31 85.89
CA LYS A 442 82.85 85.32 85.96
C LYS A 442 82.22 85.06 84.59
N VAL A 443 82.70 85.74 83.55
CA VAL A 443 82.23 85.55 82.16
C VAL A 443 82.48 84.11 81.69
N ILE A 444 83.69 83.58 81.90
CA ILE A 444 84.03 82.21 81.50
C ILE A 444 83.22 81.18 82.27
N THR A 445 83.04 81.36 83.58
CA THR A 445 82.24 80.45 84.42
C THR A 445 80.77 80.43 83.97
N GLN A 446 80.22 81.59 83.64
CA GLN A 446 78.85 81.68 83.11
C GLN A 446 78.73 81.03 81.73
N SER A 447 79.68 81.28 80.82
CA SER A 447 79.77 80.64 79.50
C SER A 447 79.85 79.11 79.59
N VAL A 448 80.65 78.58 80.52
CA VAL A 448 80.75 77.14 80.78
C VAL A 448 79.40 76.57 81.24
N LYS A 449 78.73 77.23 82.20
CA LYS A 449 77.42 76.78 82.71
C LYS A 449 76.35 76.76 81.62
N GLU A 450 76.32 77.76 80.75
CA GLU A 450 75.41 77.84 79.61
C GLU A 450 75.71 76.76 78.57
N SER A 451 76.99 76.51 78.30
CA SER A 451 77.43 75.43 77.40
C SER A 451 77.06 74.04 77.93
N GLU A 452 77.24 73.79 79.24
CA GLU A 452 76.85 72.52 79.89
C GLU A 452 75.32 72.30 79.79
N LYS A 453 74.51 73.36 79.96
CA LYS A 453 73.05 73.30 79.76
C LYS A 453 72.68 72.99 78.30
N LEU A 454 73.34 73.64 77.34
CA LEU A 454 73.15 73.39 75.91
C LEU A 454 73.50 71.94 75.53
N ILE A 455 74.63 71.42 76.03
CA ILE A 455 75.04 70.02 75.83
C ILE A 455 73.95 69.06 76.36
N GLY A 456 73.42 69.31 77.56
CA GLY A 456 72.34 68.49 78.13
C GLY A 456 71.08 68.48 77.27
N GLY A 457 70.68 69.65 76.74
CA GLY A 457 69.57 69.78 75.80
C GLY A 457 69.82 69.03 74.48
N LEU A 458 71.01 69.17 73.90
CA LEU A 458 71.39 68.50 72.66
C LEU A 458 71.47 66.97 72.82
N LYS A 459 71.98 66.46 73.94
CA LYS A 459 71.97 65.02 74.26
C LYS A 459 70.56 64.47 74.40
N THR A 460 69.66 65.24 75.01
CA THR A 460 68.24 64.86 75.09
C THR A 460 67.61 64.81 73.71
N TYR A 461 67.87 65.81 72.86
CA TYR A 461 67.39 65.82 71.48
C TYR A 461 67.95 64.65 70.65
N GLN A 462 69.23 64.32 70.80
CA GLN A 462 69.88 63.17 70.18
C GLN A 462 69.25 61.83 70.60
N LYS A 463 68.90 61.69 71.89
CA LYS A 463 68.16 60.51 72.39
C LYS A 463 66.78 60.41 71.75
N ASN A 464 66.04 61.53 71.65
CA ASN A 464 64.72 61.55 71.04
C ASN A 464 64.77 61.16 69.55
N ILE A 465 65.79 61.63 68.81
CA ILE A 465 66.02 61.19 67.43
C ILE A 465 66.29 59.69 67.36
N SER A 466 67.05 59.13 68.30
CA SER A 466 67.28 57.68 68.32
C SER A 466 65.98 56.90 68.55
N GLY A 467 65.11 57.33 69.47
CA GLY A 467 63.79 56.71 69.65
C GLY A 467 62.87 56.84 68.43
N TYR A 468 62.92 57.97 67.73
CA TYR A 468 62.23 58.14 66.45
C TYR A 468 62.75 57.17 65.37
N MET A 469 64.08 56.99 65.29
CA MET A 469 64.69 56.03 64.37
C MET A 469 64.30 54.58 64.69
N ASP A 470 64.18 54.20 65.95
CA ASP A 470 63.70 52.87 66.35
C ASP A 470 62.26 52.63 65.85
N GLY A 471 61.41 53.66 65.93
CA GLY A 471 60.05 53.62 65.36
C GLY A 471 60.03 53.46 63.83
N VAL A 472 60.87 54.22 63.12
CA VAL A 472 61.04 54.09 61.66
C VAL A 472 61.55 52.69 61.29
N ALA A 473 62.51 52.16 62.06
CA ALA A 473 63.06 50.82 61.87
C ALA A 473 61.99 49.74 62.11
N ALA A 474 61.13 49.90 63.13
CA ALA A 474 60.03 48.98 63.39
C ALA A 474 58.99 48.96 62.23
N ILE A 475 58.69 50.12 61.64
CA ILE A 475 57.82 50.19 60.45
C ILE A 475 58.50 49.51 59.26
N LYS A 476 59.79 49.76 59.04
CA LYS A 476 60.55 49.12 57.97
C LYS A 476 60.63 47.60 58.13
N ASP A 477 60.89 47.11 59.34
CA ASP A 477 60.82 45.68 59.66
C ASP A 477 59.39 45.14 59.45
N GLY A 478 58.35 45.93 59.70
CA GLY A 478 56.97 45.59 59.37
C GLY A 478 56.75 45.34 57.87
N ILE A 479 57.41 46.12 57.02
CA ILE A 479 57.34 46.01 55.57
C ILE A 479 58.20 44.84 55.07
N ASP A 480 59.43 44.72 55.58
CA ASP A 480 60.45 43.78 55.11
C ASP A 480 60.33 42.39 55.76
N LYS A 481 60.30 42.33 57.10
CA LYS A 481 60.31 41.09 57.89
C LYS A 481 58.91 40.57 58.17
N ASN A 482 57.93 41.44 58.43
CA ASN A 482 56.54 41.02 58.74
C ASN A 482 55.66 40.83 57.50
N GLY A 483 56.26 40.83 56.30
CA GLY A 483 55.67 40.17 55.14
C GLY A 483 54.64 40.99 54.38
N LEU A 484 54.54 42.31 54.57
CA LEU A 484 53.62 43.13 53.76
C LEU A 484 54.01 43.08 52.27
N VAL A 485 55.31 43.16 51.95
CA VAL A 485 55.82 42.97 50.58
C VAL A 485 55.47 41.58 50.05
N LYS A 486 55.72 40.53 50.85
CA LYS A 486 55.44 39.13 50.47
C LYS A 486 53.93 38.88 50.29
N GLY A 487 53.10 39.49 51.13
CA GLY A 487 51.64 39.39 51.08
C GLY A 487 51.08 40.10 49.86
N ALA A 488 51.57 41.29 49.54
CA ALA A 488 51.20 42.01 48.32
C ALA A 488 51.67 41.27 47.06
N ASP A 489 52.88 40.70 47.06
CA ASP A 489 53.39 39.86 45.96
C ASP A 489 52.58 38.58 45.77
N SER A 490 52.20 37.92 46.86
CA SER A 490 51.34 36.73 46.85
C SER A 490 49.93 37.06 46.34
N LEU A 491 49.37 38.20 46.76
CA LEU A 491 48.08 38.69 46.26
C LEU A 491 48.14 39.03 44.77
N ALA A 492 49.20 39.69 44.31
CA ALA A 492 49.42 40.00 42.90
C ALA A 492 49.53 38.73 42.06
N SER A 493 50.34 37.77 42.52
CA SER A 493 50.49 36.46 41.88
C SER A 493 49.16 35.69 41.85
N GLY A 494 48.40 35.69 42.94
CA GLY A 494 47.07 35.07 43.02
C GLY A 494 46.05 35.71 42.08
N ASN A 495 46.02 37.03 41.99
CA ASN A 495 45.14 37.75 41.07
C ASN A 495 45.52 37.53 39.60
N LYS A 496 46.82 37.45 39.29
CA LYS A 496 47.31 37.08 37.95
C LYS A 496 46.92 35.65 37.57
N ALA A 497 47.03 34.70 38.50
CA ALA A 497 46.56 33.34 38.28
C ALA A 497 45.04 33.28 38.05
N LEU A 498 44.26 34.07 38.81
CA LEU A 498 42.82 34.21 38.61
C LEU A 498 42.48 34.81 37.24
N ALA A 499 43.18 35.87 36.81
CA ALA A 499 43.01 36.49 35.49
C ALA A 499 43.32 35.49 34.36
N ALA A 500 44.43 34.75 34.48
CA ALA A 500 44.79 33.70 33.52
C ALA A 500 43.74 32.56 33.47
N GLY A 501 43.29 32.07 34.63
CA GLY A 501 42.30 31.00 34.71
C GLY A 501 40.94 31.38 34.12
N THR A 502 40.49 32.62 34.35
CA THR A 502 39.23 33.14 33.81
C THR A 502 39.29 33.34 32.29
N LYS A 503 40.43 33.81 31.76
CA LYS A 503 40.70 33.88 30.31
C LYS A 503 40.74 32.50 29.65
N ALA A 504 41.34 31.51 30.32
CA ALA A 504 41.37 30.12 29.84
C ALA A 504 39.95 29.53 29.78
N ALA A 505 39.14 29.70 30.83
CA ALA A 505 37.75 29.25 30.86
C ALA A 505 36.89 29.93 29.78
N SER A 506 37.04 31.25 29.61
CA SER A 506 36.37 32.04 28.55
C SER A 506 36.74 31.52 27.16
N SER A 507 38.02 31.22 26.93
CA SER A 507 38.53 30.68 25.68
C SER A 507 38.02 29.26 25.39
N ALA A 508 38.02 28.36 26.37
CA ALA A 508 37.49 27.00 26.22
C ALA A 508 35.99 27.02 25.85
N VAL A 509 35.20 27.88 26.51
CA VAL A 509 33.77 28.03 26.21
C VAL A 509 33.57 28.59 24.79
N LYS A 510 34.34 29.62 24.41
CA LYS A 510 34.23 30.28 23.11
C LYS A 510 34.67 29.39 21.96
N SER A 511 35.79 28.70 22.09
CA SER A 511 36.47 28.03 20.98
C SER A 511 36.13 26.54 20.88
N GLU A 512 35.67 25.90 21.96
CA GLU A 512 35.36 24.47 21.96
C GLU A 512 33.88 24.20 22.20
N LEU A 513 33.34 24.65 23.34
CA LEU A 513 31.98 24.28 23.76
C LEU A 513 30.91 24.92 22.88
N ILE A 514 31.00 26.21 22.55
CA ILE A 514 30.02 26.89 21.68
C ILE A 514 30.02 26.28 20.27
N PRO A 515 31.17 26.09 19.59
CA PRO A 515 31.20 25.39 18.29
C PRO A 515 30.70 23.95 18.37
N GLY A 516 31.06 23.21 19.43
CA GLY A 516 30.57 21.85 19.67
C GLY A 516 29.06 21.78 19.82
N ALA A 517 28.47 22.67 20.62
CA ALA A 517 27.02 22.81 20.74
C ALA A 517 26.36 23.22 19.41
N GLY A 518 27.03 24.08 18.62
CA GLY A 518 26.60 24.41 17.26
C GLY A 518 26.55 23.18 16.33
N LYS A 519 27.55 22.30 16.38
CA LYS A 519 27.55 21.03 15.65
C LYS A 519 26.42 20.10 16.11
N LEU A 520 26.14 20.02 17.42
CA LEU A 520 25.02 19.24 17.95
C LEU A 520 23.66 19.74 17.46
N VAL A 521 23.46 21.07 17.42
CA VAL A 521 22.25 21.69 16.85
C VAL A 521 22.10 21.31 15.37
N GLN A 522 23.18 21.42 14.59
CA GLN A 522 23.17 21.08 13.16
C GLN A 522 22.87 19.58 12.94
N GLY A 523 23.55 18.68 13.65
CA GLY A 523 23.30 17.24 13.56
C GLY A 523 21.88 16.86 13.98
N SER A 524 21.30 17.54 14.97
CA SER A 524 19.89 17.32 15.37
C SER A 524 18.90 17.78 14.30
N LYS A 525 19.23 18.85 13.56
CA LYS A 525 18.44 19.33 12.42
C LYS A 525 18.48 18.34 11.26
N GLU A 526 19.66 17.80 10.95
CA GLU A 526 19.85 16.77 9.93
C GLU A 526 19.12 15.46 10.29
N LEU A 527 19.21 15.03 11.56
CA LEU A 527 18.46 13.89 12.07
C LEU A 527 16.95 14.09 11.89
N ASN A 528 16.42 15.26 12.27
CA ASN A 528 15.00 15.56 12.12
C ASN A 528 14.56 15.54 10.64
N ALA A 529 15.39 16.10 9.75
CA ALA A 529 15.14 16.05 8.31
C ALA A 529 15.11 14.59 7.77
N GLY A 530 16.05 13.75 8.22
CA GLY A 530 16.08 12.33 7.89
C GLY A 530 14.84 11.58 8.39
N ILE A 531 14.34 11.90 9.59
CA ILE A 531 13.11 11.32 10.13
C ILE A 531 11.87 11.76 9.34
N ILE A 532 11.81 13.03 8.90
CA ILE A 532 10.73 13.51 8.02
C ILE A 532 10.74 12.76 6.68
N ALA A 533 11.92 12.54 6.09
CA ALA A 533 12.06 11.73 4.88
C ALA A 533 11.61 10.29 5.10
N LEU A 534 12.00 9.67 6.23
CA LEU A 534 11.55 8.33 6.62
C LEU A 534 10.02 8.27 6.81
N GLN A 535 9.41 9.30 7.39
CA GLN A 535 7.95 9.41 7.53
C GLN A 535 7.26 9.46 6.15
N GLY A 536 7.84 10.21 5.20
CA GLY A 536 7.40 10.23 3.81
C GLY A 536 7.47 8.83 3.16
N GLY A 537 8.61 8.16 3.29
CA GLY A 537 8.82 6.79 2.79
C GLY A 537 7.85 5.78 3.41
N SER A 538 7.61 5.87 4.72
CA SER A 538 6.65 5.01 5.44
C SER A 538 5.21 5.21 4.95
N LYS A 539 4.79 6.45 4.70
CA LYS A 539 3.47 6.75 4.09
C LYS A 539 3.35 6.12 2.70
N THR A 540 4.41 6.16 1.89
CA THR A 540 4.45 5.50 0.58
C THR A 540 4.36 3.99 0.71
N LEU A 541 5.09 3.38 1.64
CA LEU A 541 5.04 1.95 1.94
C LEU A 541 3.63 1.51 2.35
N VAL A 542 2.96 2.25 3.25
CA VAL A 542 1.57 1.97 3.68
C VAL A 542 0.63 2.02 2.48
N LYS A 543 0.76 3.01 1.59
CA LYS A 543 -0.04 3.07 0.35
C LYS A 543 0.22 1.87 -0.56
N GLY A 544 1.48 1.46 -0.71
CA GLY A 544 1.87 0.26 -1.47
C GLY A 544 1.25 -1.02 -0.91
N ILE A 545 1.33 -1.21 0.42
CA ILE A 545 0.73 -2.35 1.12
C ILE A 545 -0.79 -2.37 0.94
N ARG A 546 -1.47 -1.22 1.02
CA ARG A 546 -2.93 -1.14 0.76
C ARG A 546 -3.29 -1.55 -0.66
N ARG A 547 -2.52 -1.11 -1.66
CA ARG A 547 -2.71 -1.51 -3.07
C ARG A 547 -2.48 -3.01 -3.24
N LEU A 548 -1.41 -3.55 -2.64
CA LEU A 548 -1.09 -4.97 -2.67
C LEU A 548 -2.21 -5.80 -2.04
N ASN A 549 -2.67 -5.43 -0.83
CA ASN A 549 -3.78 -6.10 -0.16
C ASN A 549 -5.07 -6.09 -0.99
N SER A 550 -5.41 -4.93 -1.59
CA SER A 550 -6.56 -4.83 -2.49
C SER A 550 -6.42 -5.74 -3.72
N GLY A 551 -5.24 -5.75 -4.35
CA GLY A 551 -4.93 -6.61 -5.49
C GLY A 551 -5.05 -8.09 -5.14
N SER A 552 -4.48 -8.52 -4.02
CA SER A 552 -4.56 -9.92 -3.56
C SER A 552 -5.99 -10.34 -3.24
N MET A 553 -6.79 -9.47 -2.62
CA MET A 553 -8.22 -9.74 -2.37
C MET A 553 -9.02 -9.84 -3.66
N LYS A 554 -8.73 -8.99 -4.67
CA LYS A 554 -9.35 -9.10 -6.00
C LYS A 554 -8.99 -10.41 -6.68
N LEU A 555 -7.71 -10.80 -6.64
CA LEU A 555 -7.24 -12.07 -7.20
C LEU A 555 -7.91 -13.25 -6.50
N TYR A 556 -7.92 -13.28 -5.16
CA TYR A 556 -8.60 -14.31 -4.38
C TYR A 556 -10.09 -14.44 -4.77
N LYS A 557 -10.83 -13.32 -4.82
CA LYS A 557 -12.24 -13.32 -5.27
C LYS A 557 -12.39 -13.82 -6.70
N GLY A 558 -11.49 -13.41 -7.61
CA GLY A 558 -11.47 -13.88 -8.99
C GLY A 558 -11.28 -15.39 -9.09
N THR A 559 -10.37 -15.97 -8.28
CA THR A 559 -10.17 -17.42 -8.25
C THR A 559 -11.39 -18.17 -7.76
N ILE A 560 -12.12 -17.64 -6.76
CA ILE A 560 -13.38 -18.26 -6.30
C ILE A 560 -14.41 -18.29 -7.44
N VAL A 561 -14.59 -17.18 -8.15
CA VAL A 561 -15.55 -17.09 -9.25
C VAL A 561 -15.18 -18.03 -10.40
N PHE A 562 -13.92 -18.00 -10.82
CA PHE A 562 -13.44 -18.80 -11.95
C PHE A 562 -13.57 -20.30 -11.66
N PHE A 563 -13.04 -20.77 -10.52
CA PHE A 563 -13.07 -22.19 -10.16
C PHE A 563 -14.46 -22.67 -9.69
N GLY A 564 -15.37 -21.76 -9.37
CA GLY A 564 -16.78 -22.10 -9.12
C GLY A 564 -17.51 -22.55 -10.40
N LYS A 565 -17.18 -21.97 -11.56
CA LYS A 565 -17.84 -22.27 -12.85
C LYS A 565 -17.38 -23.56 -13.52
N GLU A 566 -16.25 -24.11 -13.11
CA GLU A 566 -15.75 -25.38 -13.65
C GLU A 566 -16.57 -26.59 -13.18
N GLY A 567 -17.22 -26.50 -12.01
CA GLY A 567 -18.17 -27.51 -11.53
C GLY A 567 -19.35 -27.66 -12.49
N GLU A 568 -19.91 -26.53 -12.93
CA GLU A 568 -21.00 -26.49 -13.92
C GLU A 568 -20.57 -27.13 -15.25
N LEU A 569 -19.33 -26.92 -15.69
CA LEU A 569 -18.77 -27.54 -16.89
C LEU A 569 -18.65 -29.06 -16.76
N ALA A 570 -18.17 -29.55 -15.61
CA ALA A 570 -18.06 -30.98 -15.34
C ALA A 570 -19.44 -31.66 -15.33
N GLU A 571 -20.43 -31.03 -14.70
CA GLU A 571 -21.81 -31.51 -14.65
C GLU A 571 -22.46 -31.53 -16.04
N GLY A 572 -22.31 -30.46 -16.82
CA GLY A 572 -22.82 -30.40 -18.20
C GLY A 572 -22.22 -31.49 -19.10
N ALA A 573 -20.91 -31.74 -18.98
CA ALA A 573 -20.25 -32.81 -19.71
C ALA A 573 -20.76 -34.20 -19.29
N LEU A 574 -21.04 -34.42 -18.00
CA LEU A 574 -21.66 -35.67 -17.53
C LEU A 574 -23.07 -35.86 -18.09
N LYS A 575 -23.93 -34.83 -18.03
CA LYS A 575 -25.29 -34.86 -18.60
C LYS A 575 -25.26 -35.18 -20.10
N LEU A 576 -24.33 -34.59 -20.85
CA LEU A 576 -24.21 -34.86 -22.28
C LEU A 576 -23.73 -36.31 -22.55
N ALA A 577 -22.82 -36.85 -21.73
CA ALA A 577 -22.40 -38.24 -21.82
C ALA A 577 -23.55 -39.22 -21.54
N GLU A 578 -24.38 -38.95 -20.54
CA GLU A 578 -25.61 -39.69 -20.26
C GLU A 578 -26.61 -39.56 -21.42
N GLY A 579 -26.70 -38.35 -21.99
CA GLY A 579 -27.47 -38.02 -23.17
C GLY A 579 -27.17 -38.95 -24.36
N SER A 580 -25.89 -39.07 -24.70
CA SER A 580 -25.39 -39.97 -25.75
C SER A 580 -25.63 -41.45 -25.44
N LYS A 581 -25.47 -41.88 -24.19
CA LYS A 581 -25.75 -43.28 -23.80
C LYS A 581 -27.22 -43.64 -24.00
N ALA A 582 -28.14 -42.77 -23.59
CA ALA A 582 -29.57 -42.99 -23.77
C ALA A 582 -29.97 -42.98 -25.26
N LEU A 583 -29.34 -42.13 -26.08
CA LEU A 583 -29.53 -42.15 -27.54
C LEU A 583 -29.10 -43.51 -28.12
N ASN A 584 -27.94 -44.04 -27.70
CA ASN A 584 -27.49 -45.36 -28.15
C ASN A 584 -28.48 -46.45 -27.80
N GLN A 585 -28.98 -46.46 -26.56
CA GLN A 585 -29.96 -47.44 -26.12
C GLN A 585 -31.27 -47.36 -26.92
N GLY A 586 -31.75 -46.15 -27.22
CA GLY A 586 -32.96 -45.95 -28.02
C GLY A 586 -32.81 -46.44 -29.45
N ILE A 587 -31.68 -46.12 -30.09
CA ILE A 587 -31.37 -46.56 -31.45
C ILE A 587 -31.26 -48.09 -31.53
N SER A 588 -30.57 -48.73 -30.59
CA SER A 588 -30.49 -50.21 -30.55
C SER A 588 -31.88 -50.85 -30.42
N ARG A 589 -32.72 -50.34 -29.50
CA ARG A 589 -34.10 -50.85 -29.33
C ARG A 589 -34.95 -50.70 -30.59
N MET A 590 -34.82 -49.57 -31.30
CA MET A 590 -35.55 -49.33 -32.55
C MET A 590 -35.17 -50.38 -33.60
N VAL A 591 -33.87 -50.60 -33.82
CA VAL A 591 -33.39 -51.60 -34.78
C VAL A 591 -33.84 -53.01 -34.39
N ASP A 592 -33.72 -53.39 -33.11
CA ASP A 592 -34.17 -54.70 -32.62
C ASP A 592 -35.68 -54.90 -32.85
N THR A 593 -36.48 -53.85 -32.61
CA THR A 593 -37.93 -53.89 -32.83
C THR A 593 -38.25 -54.06 -34.32
N LEU A 594 -37.61 -53.28 -35.20
CA LEU A 594 -37.80 -53.39 -36.65
C LEU A 594 -37.45 -54.78 -37.18
N LYS A 595 -36.34 -55.37 -36.72
CA LYS A 595 -35.97 -56.77 -37.05
C LYS A 595 -37.06 -57.74 -36.64
N SER A 596 -37.56 -57.61 -35.41
CA SER A 596 -38.57 -58.53 -34.86
C SER A 596 -39.91 -58.45 -35.61
N GLU A 597 -40.32 -57.25 -36.04
CA GLU A 597 -41.58 -57.05 -36.74
C GLU A 597 -41.49 -57.49 -38.21
N ILE A 598 -40.37 -57.24 -38.90
CA ILE A 598 -40.16 -57.73 -40.27
C ILE A 598 -40.15 -59.28 -40.29
N ALA A 599 -39.59 -59.92 -39.27
CA ALA A 599 -39.58 -61.38 -39.15
C ALA A 599 -40.98 -61.99 -38.93
N ARG A 600 -41.97 -61.20 -38.51
CA ARG A 600 -43.36 -61.64 -38.25
C ARG A 600 -44.29 -61.54 -39.46
N LEU A 601 -43.84 -60.95 -40.57
CA LEU A 601 -44.66 -60.78 -41.77
C LEU A 601 -44.65 -62.06 -42.64
N ASP A 602 -45.82 -62.46 -43.15
CA ASP A 602 -45.97 -63.51 -44.15
C ASP A 602 -45.75 -62.96 -45.58
N ALA A 603 -45.66 -63.84 -46.59
CA ALA A 603 -45.40 -63.44 -47.98
C ALA A 603 -46.34 -62.33 -48.51
N LYS A 604 -47.63 -62.40 -48.16
CA LYS A 604 -48.64 -61.40 -48.53
C LYS A 604 -48.48 -60.09 -47.75
N GLY A 605 -48.15 -60.16 -46.46
CA GLY A 605 -47.85 -59.00 -45.63
C GLY A 605 -46.61 -58.24 -46.11
N ILE A 606 -45.59 -58.96 -46.56
CA ILE A 606 -44.37 -58.39 -47.14
C ILE A 606 -44.70 -57.69 -48.46
N GLU A 607 -45.42 -58.35 -49.36
CA GLU A 607 -45.81 -57.77 -50.65
C GLU A 607 -46.62 -56.48 -50.46
N LYS A 608 -47.59 -56.49 -49.54
CA LYS A 608 -48.39 -55.31 -49.22
C LYS A 608 -47.54 -54.18 -48.62
N ALA A 609 -46.67 -54.48 -47.67
CA ALA A 609 -45.80 -53.48 -47.03
C ALA A 609 -44.81 -52.87 -48.03
N VAL A 610 -44.21 -53.68 -48.90
CA VAL A 610 -43.28 -53.23 -49.95
C VAL A 610 -44.00 -52.37 -50.99
N ASN A 611 -45.19 -52.77 -51.43
CA ASN A 611 -45.97 -51.98 -52.39
C ASN A 611 -46.41 -50.64 -51.78
N ASN A 612 -46.83 -50.63 -50.51
CA ASN A 612 -47.15 -49.39 -49.80
C ASN A 612 -45.91 -48.51 -49.62
N ALA A 613 -44.74 -49.07 -49.29
CA ALA A 613 -43.50 -48.33 -49.15
C ALA A 613 -43.01 -47.73 -50.48
N LYS A 614 -43.16 -48.45 -51.61
CA LYS A 614 -42.91 -47.91 -52.95
C LYS A 614 -43.88 -46.79 -53.31
N ALA A 615 -45.16 -46.97 -53.00
CA ALA A 615 -46.16 -45.93 -53.22
C ALA A 615 -45.82 -44.68 -52.40
N LEU A 616 -45.36 -44.84 -51.17
CA LEU A 616 -44.90 -43.75 -50.30
C LEU A 616 -43.64 -43.06 -50.86
N GLN A 617 -42.62 -43.81 -51.29
CA GLN A 617 -41.42 -43.24 -51.93
C GLN A 617 -41.82 -42.44 -53.18
N LYS A 618 -42.62 -43.03 -54.07
CA LYS A 618 -43.07 -42.36 -55.29
C LYS A 618 -43.88 -41.10 -54.98
N ALA A 619 -44.74 -41.16 -53.96
CA ALA A 619 -45.50 -40.00 -53.49
C ALA A 619 -44.57 -38.89 -52.95
N ALA A 620 -43.47 -39.25 -52.27
CA ALA A 620 -42.46 -38.31 -51.80
C ALA A 620 -41.67 -37.68 -52.95
N GLU A 621 -41.25 -38.48 -53.94
CA GLU A 621 -40.51 -38.01 -55.13
C GLU A 621 -41.35 -37.07 -55.99
N GLN A 622 -42.64 -37.36 -56.15
CA GLN A 622 -43.56 -36.55 -56.93
C GLN A 622 -43.94 -35.23 -56.25
N TYR A 623 -43.91 -35.17 -54.92
CA TYR A 623 -44.23 -33.95 -54.17
C TYR A 623 -42.97 -33.10 -53.95
N ASN A 624 -42.60 -32.35 -54.99
CA ASN A 624 -41.34 -31.62 -55.10
C ASN A 624 -41.50 -30.08 -55.15
N SER A 625 -42.73 -29.56 -55.10
CA SER A 625 -43.00 -28.13 -54.92
C SER A 625 -44.32 -27.90 -54.19
N PHE A 626 -44.47 -26.68 -53.65
CA PHE A 626 -45.71 -26.17 -53.13
C PHE A 626 -46.46 -25.38 -54.21
N GLU A 627 -47.72 -25.71 -54.46
CA GLU A 627 -48.57 -25.08 -55.49
C GLU A 627 -47.99 -25.18 -56.92
N ASP A 628 -47.28 -26.27 -57.23
CA ASP A 628 -46.66 -26.51 -58.54
C ASP A 628 -45.73 -25.37 -59.01
N SER A 629 -45.09 -24.68 -58.05
CA SER A 629 -44.20 -23.52 -58.28
C SER A 629 -42.92 -23.85 -59.05
N GLY A 630 -42.58 -25.14 -59.21
CA GLY A 630 -41.40 -25.62 -59.90
C GLY A 630 -41.07 -27.08 -59.59
N ASN A 631 -39.83 -27.48 -59.85
CA ASN A 631 -39.29 -28.78 -59.44
C ASN A 631 -38.09 -28.52 -58.52
N TYR A 632 -38.25 -28.76 -57.21
CA TYR A 632 -37.21 -28.52 -56.22
C TYR A 632 -36.69 -29.84 -55.67
N ASP A 633 -35.36 -29.93 -55.58
CA ASP A 633 -34.66 -31.08 -54.96
C ASP A 633 -35.09 -31.23 -53.50
N LYS A 634 -35.26 -30.09 -52.81
CA LYS A 634 -35.63 -30.02 -51.41
C LYS A 634 -36.86 -29.16 -51.17
N LEU A 635 -37.86 -29.74 -50.50
CA LEU A 635 -39.08 -29.04 -50.11
C LEU A 635 -39.26 -29.14 -48.60
N THR A 636 -39.33 -27.99 -47.92
CA THR A 636 -39.48 -27.92 -46.47
C THR A 636 -40.58 -26.94 -46.08
N PHE A 637 -41.43 -27.32 -45.14
CA PHE A 637 -42.38 -26.42 -44.50
C PHE A 637 -41.92 -26.16 -43.07
N ILE A 638 -41.86 -24.91 -42.66
CA ILE A 638 -41.49 -24.51 -41.30
C ILE A 638 -42.68 -23.81 -40.67
N TYR A 639 -43.32 -24.50 -39.74
CA TYR A 639 -44.39 -23.97 -38.93
C TYR A 639 -43.79 -23.28 -37.73
N LYS A 640 -44.18 -22.03 -37.50
CA LYS A 640 -43.87 -21.26 -36.31
C LYS A 640 -45.19 -20.97 -35.59
N MET A 641 -45.34 -21.54 -34.40
CA MET A 641 -46.40 -21.17 -33.48
C MET A 641 -45.92 -20.02 -32.60
N ASP A 642 -46.77 -19.02 -32.44
CA ASP A 642 -46.48 -17.89 -31.56
C ASP A 642 -46.46 -18.27 -30.07
N GLU A 643 -45.75 -17.45 -29.32
CA GLU A 643 -45.63 -17.56 -27.87
C GLU A 643 -46.97 -17.33 -27.15
N ILE A 644 -47.10 -17.93 -25.95
CA ILE A 644 -48.18 -17.69 -25.00
C ILE A 644 -47.56 -17.02 -23.78
N LYS A 645 -47.82 -15.73 -23.61
CA LYS A 645 -47.34 -14.92 -22.48
C LYS A 645 -48.47 -14.07 -21.91
N LYS A 646 -48.26 -13.53 -20.70
CA LYS A 646 -49.17 -12.59 -20.04
C LYS A 646 -49.27 -11.26 -20.76
#